data_AF-A0A6M0JU52-F1
#
_entry.id   AF-A0A6M0JU52-F1
#
_cell.length_a   1.000
_cell.length_b   1.000
_cell.length_c   1.000
_cell.angle_alpha   90.00
_cell.angle_beta   90.00
_cell.angle_gamma   90.00
#
_symmetry.space_group_name_H-M   'P 1'
#
loop_
_entity.id
_entity.type
_entity.pdbx_description
1 polymer ?
#
loop_
_entity_poly.entity_id
_entity_poly.type
_entity_poly.pdbx_seq_one_letter_code
_entity_poly.pdbx_strand_id
1 'polypeptide(L)'
;MSSPAVSVALPVYNVAPHLRACLDSIIGQEFQDMEIICVNDGSTDESPEILAEYAAKDPRIRIVNQPNKGLSSTRNTALQHVRGRYLLHVDSDDILRRDAVALLYEECERTQADFIVFYHSMIEGDREFDSWYYDFDQWSLEPKATLEQKLEILHYHYTWSKFFRMDFLKQHDFRFPDGLQFDDNIYHWQVLLAAKKVVILPQKLYRYRMRSGSIMWHRGRHHLDIFYIFGEGKRVFKERGVYDAVFRDFMQYKMSLQYFWMRDIEPRFRWQGYSGILEGMTEDEERFVRDHGEELLDPEALHFYRRLFASRLYRHAGRVPTVAMLVARRYLSSARARTRSALQRARARVSGWRWMQPIKHRVLGRRLIMDPQCAELAARANDYQSVATYWIDFWRSYLREREDEMPKLLEDVKRGLSENDQALVDVFYRIYEKYLPECADYSKFMLHKDLLWRPKERFLQSTRPAVQVDSRYQPFLDEYPWLSADVFAALYGTHCFPRDLRGRLRAHGDVIDAGAFIGDSAVQFADFCPNARVLALEPDPVNFKRLQENVKQFGLDGRIIPEPVGLHDHQGSFQMHHHGVTDFPDQGTSLLNDFRQEDGDQGADLITCELTTIDALVEKHGLRPVLIKLDIEGVEKEALLGARETLMRYRPALIVSVYHHPKDFFEIKPWLESLDLGYCFAFRRIDMQAPVSDMVMLCYPPLASLGGRASD
;
A
#
# COMPACT_ATOMS: atom_id res chain seq x y z
N MET A 1 18.45 36.19 34.44
CA MET A 1 18.70 35.33 33.27
C MET A 1 17.71 35.73 32.19
N SER A 2 18.15 35.89 30.94
CA SER A 2 17.26 36.08 29.80
C SER A 2 16.29 34.90 29.68
N SER A 3 15.07 35.14 29.24
CA SER A 3 14.12 34.05 28.93
C SER A 3 14.68 33.21 27.79
N PRO A 4 14.60 31.86 27.84
CA PRO A 4 15.06 31.00 26.77
C PRO A 4 14.27 31.27 25.48
N ALA A 5 14.84 30.98 24.32
CA ALA A 5 14.09 31.03 23.07
C ALA A 5 13.04 29.91 22.99
N VAL A 6 13.38 28.70 23.43
CA VAL A 6 12.52 27.51 23.32
C VAL A 6 12.33 26.83 24.67
N SER A 7 11.11 26.37 24.96
CA SER A 7 10.84 25.41 26.03
C SER A 7 10.49 24.05 25.43
N VAL A 8 11.20 23.01 25.83
CA VAL A 8 10.86 21.61 25.52
C VAL A 8 10.12 21.03 26.72
N ALA A 9 8.86 20.66 26.56
CA ALA A 9 8.01 20.12 27.62
C ALA A 9 7.88 18.59 27.52
N LEU A 10 8.28 17.90 28.57
CA LEU A 10 8.39 16.44 28.64
C LEU A 10 7.53 15.88 29.80
N PRO A 11 6.34 15.29 29.54
CA PRO A 11 5.58 14.55 30.54
C PRO A 11 6.24 13.20 30.81
N VAL A 12 6.42 12.85 32.08
CA VAL A 12 7.14 11.63 32.52
C VAL A 12 6.28 10.82 33.48
N TYR A 13 5.98 9.59 33.10
CA TYR A 13 5.30 8.62 33.97
C TYR A 13 5.73 7.19 33.64
N ASN A 14 6.38 6.52 34.58
CA ASN A 14 6.75 5.10 34.50
C ASN A 14 7.40 4.69 33.16
N VAL A 15 8.48 5.38 32.79
CA VAL A 15 9.14 5.31 31.47
C VAL A 15 10.66 5.15 31.58
N ALA A 16 11.16 4.68 32.74
CA ALA A 16 12.58 4.52 33.00
C ALA A 16 13.37 3.79 31.88
N PRO A 17 12.85 2.73 31.22
CA PRO A 17 13.57 2.03 30.15
C PRO A 17 13.88 2.88 28.91
N HIS A 18 13.19 4.00 28.71
CA HIS A 18 13.28 4.82 27.50
C HIS A 18 13.72 6.27 27.78
N LEU A 19 13.53 6.73 29.01
CA LEU A 19 13.74 8.12 29.41
C LEU A 19 15.16 8.64 29.12
N ARG A 20 16.20 7.82 29.33
CA ARG A 20 17.60 8.22 29.08
C ARG A 20 17.82 8.59 27.61
N ALA A 21 17.40 7.72 26.69
CA ALA A 21 17.53 7.95 25.26
C ALA A 21 16.76 9.19 24.80
N CYS A 22 15.57 9.42 25.38
CA CYS A 22 14.79 10.62 25.13
C CYS A 22 15.55 11.88 25.59
N LEU A 23 16.00 11.92 26.85
CA LEU A 23 16.73 13.05 27.42
C LEU A 23 18.06 13.31 26.69
N ASP A 24 18.80 12.27 26.33
CA ASP A 24 20.03 12.37 25.54
C ASP A 24 19.77 13.04 24.18
N SER A 25 18.64 12.70 23.52
CA SER A 25 18.26 13.30 22.24
C SER A 25 17.89 14.78 22.35
N ILE A 26 17.31 15.19 23.49
CA ILE A 26 16.94 16.59 23.76
C ILE A 26 18.19 17.39 24.16
N ILE A 27 19.03 16.89 25.08
CA ILE A 27 20.27 17.57 25.49
C ILE A 27 21.23 17.74 24.32
N GLY A 28 21.29 16.73 23.45
CA GLY A 28 22.16 16.69 22.28
C GLY A 28 21.69 17.53 21.08
N GLN A 29 20.60 18.29 21.19
CA GLN A 29 20.15 19.21 20.14
C GLN A 29 21.25 20.21 19.78
N GLU A 30 21.31 20.62 18.52
CA GLU A 30 22.26 21.66 18.07
C GLU A 30 21.91 23.04 18.62
N PHE A 31 20.61 23.32 18.80
CA PHE A 31 20.12 24.58 19.37
C PHE A 31 20.24 24.61 20.90
N GLN A 32 20.97 25.59 21.45
CA GLN A 32 21.29 25.61 22.90
C GLN A 32 20.43 26.54 23.74
N ASP A 33 19.81 27.59 23.17
CA ASP A 33 19.03 28.61 23.90
C ASP A 33 17.62 28.10 24.27
N MET A 34 17.58 27.04 25.09
CA MET A 34 16.36 26.36 25.47
C MET A 34 16.34 25.93 26.94
N GLU A 35 15.14 25.75 27.47
CA GLU A 35 14.90 25.03 28.72
C GLU A 35 14.18 23.70 28.47
N ILE A 36 14.37 22.73 29.36
CA ILE A 36 13.74 21.41 29.30
C ILE A 36 12.91 21.22 30.56
N ILE A 37 11.59 21.17 30.43
CA ILE A 37 10.64 21.08 31.53
C ILE A 37 10.17 19.63 31.63
N CYS A 38 10.70 18.88 32.59
CA CYS A 38 10.30 17.51 32.86
C CYS A 38 9.22 17.51 33.95
N VAL A 39 7.98 17.17 33.60
CA VAL A 39 6.90 17.04 34.58
C VAL A 39 6.74 15.56 34.95
N ASN A 40 7.19 15.18 36.13
CA ASN A 40 7.03 13.85 36.68
C ASN A 40 5.63 13.70 37.31
N ASP A 41 4.80 12.88 36.68
CA ASP A 41 3.40 12.64 37.06
C ASP A 41 3.27 11.50 38.10
N GLY A 42 4.10 11.55 39.14
CA GLY A 42 4.07 10.58 40.23
C GLY A 42 4.56 9.19 39.83
N SER A 43 5.65 9.12 39.06
CA SER A 43 6.28 7.83 38.69
C SER A 43 6.67 7.02 39.92
N THR A 44 6.56 5.70 39.81
CA THR A 44 6.89 4.70 40.84
C THR A 44 8.02 3.76 40.42
N ASP A 45 8.55 3.91 39.21
CA ASP A 45 9.76 3.24 38.73
C ASP A 45 11.00 4.14 38.92
N GLU A 46 12.11 3.84 38.24
CA GLU A 46 13.38 4.58 38.32
C GLU A 46 13.36 5.94 37.57
N SER A 47 12.22 6.38 37.05
CA SER A 47 12.14 7.65 36.30
C SER A 47 12.55 8.87 37.13
N PRO A 48 12.16 9.03 38.42
CA PRO A 48 12.57 10.17 39.24
C PRO A 48 14.08 10.24 39.46
N GLU A 49 14.75 9.10 39.65
CA GLU A 49 16.20 9.01 39.81
C GLU A 49 16.93 9.40 38.52
N ILE A 50 16.44 8.93 37.37
CA ILE A 50 16.97 9.32 36.06
C ILE A 50 16.80 10.82 35.86
N LEU A 51 15.65 11.40 36.17
CA LEU A 51 15.44 12.86 36.07
C LEU A 51 16.43 13.64 36.95
N ALA A 52 16.62 13.22 38.20
CA ALA A 52 17.55 13.86 39.12
C ALA A 52 19.00 13.78 38.61
N GLU A 53 19.41 12.63 38.08
CA GLU A 53 20.72 12.44 37.46
C GLU A 53 20.95 13.41 36.30
N TYR A 54 19.96 13.55 35.41
CA TYR A 54 20.08 14.42 34.23
C TYR A 54 20.01 15.91 34.59
N ALA A 55 19.18 16.30 35.55
CA ALA A 55 19.15 17.68 36.05
C ALA A 55 20.46 18.11 36.73
N ALA A 56 21.21 17.17 37.31
CA ALA A 56 22.54 17.44 37.83
C ALA A 56 23.60 17.64 36.71
N LYS A 57 23.38 17.05 35.53
CA LYS A 57 24.29 17.13 34.38
C LYS A 57 24.03 18.33 33.48
N ASP A 58 22.77 18.72 33.31
CA ASP A 58 22.37 19.80 32.41
C ASP A 58 21.50 20.84 33.13
N PRO A 59 21.99 22.08 33.33
CA PRO A 59 21.26 23.12 34.06
C PRO A 59 20.01 23.64 33.34
N ARG A 60 19.80 23.26 32.07
CA ARG A 60 18.58 23.60 31.31
C ARG A 60 17.38 22.76 31.76
N ILE A 61 17.61 21.63 32.45
CA ILE A 61 16.55 20.74 32.92
C ILE A 61 15.93 21.28 34.21
N ARG A 62 14.59 21.39 34.19
CA ARG A 62 13.76 21.77 35.33
C ARG A 62 12.74 20.68 35.58
N ILE A 63 12.77 20.11 36.78
CA ILE A 63 11.85 19.05 37.18
C ILE A 63 10.67 19.67 37.93
N VAL A 64 9.47 19.29 37.54
CA VAL A 64 8.22 19.60 38.25
C VAL A 64 7.60 18.28 38.68
N ASN A 65 7.41 18.09 39.98
CA ASN A 65 6.78 16.87 40.51
C ASN A 65 5.32 17.15 40.85
N GLN A 66 4.44 16.23 40.47
CA GLN A 66 3.03 16.24 40.88
C GLN A 66 2.56 14.82 41.23
N PRO A 67 1.51 14.66 42.05
CA PRO A 67 0.80 13.39 42.16
C PRO A 67 0.25 12.97 40.78
N ASN A 68 0.12 11.67 40.53
CA ASN A 68 -0.40 11.16 39.26
C ASN A 68 -1.80 11.71 38.95
N LYS A 69 -1.90 12.49 37.87
CA LYS A 69 -3.14 13.11 37.38
C LYS A 69 -3.40 12.82 35.90
N GLY A 70 -2.52 12.04 35.25
CA GLY A 70 -2.63 11.67 33.86
C GLY A 70 -1.98 12.67 32.91
N LEU A 71 -1.86 12.25 31.65
CA LEU A 71 -1.10 12.94 30.60
C LEU A 71 -1.59 14.37 30.34
N SER A 72 -2.90 14.57 30.21
CA SER A 72 -3.51 15.88 29.95
C SER A 72 -3.16 16.90 31.03
N SER A 73 -3.34 16.51 32.30
CA SER A 73 -3.02 17.35 33.45
C SER A 73 -1.52 17.66 33.51
N THR A 74 -0.68 16.66 33.20
CA THR A 74 0.77 16.81 33.13
C THR A 74 1.20 17.82 32.05
N ARG A 75 0.59 17.77 30.86
CA ARG A 75 0.81 18.76 29.78
C ARG A 75 0.32 20.15 30.20
N ASN A 76 -0.84 20.25 30.86
CA ASN A 76 -1.35 21.52 31.39
C ASN A 76 -0.40 22.12 32.46
N THR A 77 0.14 21.30 33.36
CA THR A 77 1.18 21.72 34.33
C THR A 77 2.42 22.22 33.59
N ALA A 78 2.89 21.52 32.57
CA ALA A 78 4.04 21.97 31.78
C ALA A 78 3.82 23.36 31.19
N LEU A 79 2.64 23.62 30.60
CA LEU A 79 2.27 24.93 30.03
C LEU A 79 2.36 26.09 31.04
N GLN A 80 2.11 25.83 32.33
CA GLN A 80 2.23 26.85 33.39
C GLN A 80 3.69 27.22 33.72
N HIS A 81 4.65 26.36 33.35
CA HIS A 81 6.06 26.53 33.67
C HIS A 81 6.93 27.00 32.49
N VAL A 82 6.35 27.08 31.29
CA VAL A 82 7.00 27.54 30.04
C VAL A 82 7.42 29.01 30.15
N ARG A 83 8.70 29.28 29.90
CA ARG A 83 9.29 30.63 29.82
C ARG A 83 9.75 30.99 28.41
N GLY A 84 9.85 30.00 27.53
CA GLY A 84 10.28 30.12 26.15
C GLY A 84 9.38 31.02 25.30
N ARG A 85 9.94 31.57 24.22
CA ARG A 85 9.14 32.21 23.14
C ARG A 85 8.41 31.16 22.30
N TYR A 86 8.97 29.96 22.22
CA TYR A 86 8.38 28.81 21.54
C TYR A 86 8.28 27.60 22.46
N LEU A 87 7.39 26.67 22.09
CA LEU A 87 7.11 25.45 22.84
C LEU A 87 7.13 24.23 21.92
N LEU A 88 7.89 23.21 22.31
CA LEU A 88 7.86 21.86 21.74
C LEU A 88 7.41 20.88 22.82
N HIS A 89 6.40 20.06 22.53
CA HIS A 89 6.10 18.90 23.35
C HIS A 89 6.90 17.69 22.85
N VAL A 90 7.41 16.87 23.76
CA VAL A 90 8.07 15.60 23.44
C VAL A 90 7.53 14.55 24.39
N ASP A 91 7.17 13.37 23.91
CA ASP A 91 6.77 12.25 24.78
C ASP A 91 8.04 11.49 25.24
N SER A 92 8.04 11.03 26.49
CA SER A 92 9.26 10.59 27.21
C SER A 92 9.83 9.23 26.81
N ASP A 93 9.18 8.53 25.88
CA ASP A 93 9.62 7.28 25.28
C ASP A 93 10.20 7.43 23.86
N ASP A 94 10.14 8.63 23.30
CA ASP A 94 10.50 8.92 21.91
C ASP A 94 11.86 9.62 21.77
N ILE A 95 12.32 9.80 20.53
CA ILE A 95 13.62 10.41 20.21
C ILE A 95 13.43 11.58 19.25
N LEU A 96 14.10 12.71 19.55
CA LEU A 96 14.12 13.89 18.69
C LEU A 96 15.36 13.89 17.78
N ARG A 97 15.21 14.28 16.51
CA ARG A 97 16.33 14.42 15.56
C ARG A 97 17.26 15.56 16.01
N ARG A 98 18.57 15.41 15.85
CA ARG A 98 19.60 16.30 16.42
C ARG A 98 19.48 17.79 16.07
N ASP A 99 19.01 18.10 14.86
CA ASP A 99 18.83 19.44 14.31
C ASP A 99 17.36 19.93 14.41
N ALA A 100 16.46 19.15 15.02
CA ALA A 100 15.02 19.44 14.99
C ALA A 100 14.67 20.80 15.59
N VAL A 101 15.18 21.12 16.78
CA VAL A 101 14.86 22.40 17.44
C VAL A 101 15.44 23.58 16.67
N ALA A 102 16.64 23.44 16.09
CA ALA A 102 17.27 24.50 15.29
C ALA A 102 16.41 24.82 14.05
N LEU A 103 16.05 23.78 13.29
CA LEU A 103 15.25 23.92 12.08
C LEU A 103 13.84 24.46 12.37
N LEU A 104 13.18 24.00 13.43
CA LEU A 104 11.87 24.50 13.84
C LEU A 104 11.92 25.97 14.27
N TYR A 105 12.97 26.35 15.01
CA TYR A 105 13.18 27.73 15.42
C TYR A 105 13.41 28.65 14.22
N GLU A 106 14.32 28.30 13.33
CA GLU A 106 14.63 29.06 12.11
C GLU A 106 13.38 29.24 11.23
N GLU A 107 12.61 28.18 11.02
CA GLU A 107 11.39 28.23 10.22
C GLU A 107 10.29 29.07 10.87
N CYS A 108 10.15 29.04 12.20
CA CYS A 108 9.21 29.89 12.91
C CYS A 108 9.62 31.37 12.81
N GLU A 109 10.90 31.69 12.97
CA GLU A 109 11.42 33.06 12.82
C GLU A 109 11.26 33.56 11.37
N ARG A 110 11.51 32.71 10.37
CA ARG A 110 11.37 33.04 8.94
C ARG A 110 9.92 33.28 8.54
N THR A 111 9.01 32.41 8.96
CA THR A 111 7.62 32.41 8.48
C THR A 111 6.66 33.19 9.36
N GLN A 112 7.04 33.42 10.63
CA GLN A 112 6.18 33.99 11.68
C GLN A 112 4.89 33.20 11.88
N ALA A 113 4.96 31.86 11.75
CA ALA A 113 3.83 30.96 11.97
C ALA A 113 3.36 30.96 13.44
N ASP A 114 2.06 30.75 13.66
CA ASP A 114 1.49 30.53 14.98
C ASP A 114 1.92 29.17 15.55
N PHE A 115 1.97 28.16 14.67
CA PHE A 115 2.66 26.91 14.94
C PHE A 115 3.11 26.23 13.65
N ILE A 116 4.10 25.35 13.80
CA ILE A 116 4.60 24.46 12.76
C ILE A 116 4.15 23.03 13.05
N VAL A 117 3.83 22.28 12.00
CA VAL A 117 3.62 20.83 12.02
C VAL A 117 4.79 20.15 11.32
N PHE A 118 5.29 19.04 11.87
CA PHE A 118 6.35 18.25 11.25
C PHE A 118 6.06 16.75 11.37
N TYR A 119 6.90 15.93 10.74
CA TYR A 119 6.67 14.49 10.64
C TYR A 119 7.50 13.66 11.59
N HIS A 120 7.12 12.38 11.62
CA HIS A 120 7.81 11.35 12.36
C HIS A 120 8.08 10.12 11.49
N SER A 121 9.13 9.41 11.85
CA SER A 121 9.28 7.99 11.58
C SER A 121 8.81 7.21 12.81
N MET A 122 8.59 5.91 12.62
CA MET A 122 8.31 4.98 13.72
C MET A 122 9.51 4.05 13.91
N ILE A 123 9.80 3.73 15.16
CA ILE A 123 10.88 2.81 15.54
C ILE A 123 10.32 1.60 16.31
N GLU A 124 10.67 0.39 15.85
CA GLU A 124 10.36 -0.88 16.49
C GLU A 124 11.64 -1.71 16.63
N GLY A 125 12.18 -1.79 17.85
CA GLY A 125 13.53 -2.32 18.06
C GLY A 125 14.57 -1.46 17.34
N ASP A 126 15.35 -2.09 16.46
CA ASP A 126 16.37 -1.41 15.63
C ASP A 126 15.83 -0.96 14.27
N ARG A 127 14.56 -1.26 13.96
CA ARG A 127 13.94 -0.90 12.68
C ARG A 127 13.33 0.49 12.77
N GLU A 128 13.52 1.27 11.71
CA GLU A 128 12.88 2.57 11.51
C GLU A 128 12.14 2.58 10.18
N PHE A 129 10.90 3.06 10.18
CA PHE A 129 10.04 3.07 9.00
C PHE A 129 9.00 4.18 9.06
N ASP A 130 8.33 4.42 7.94
CA ASP A 130 7.37 5.52 7.81
C ASP A 130 6.02 5.20 8.46
N SER A 131 5.30 6.25 8.88
CA SER A 131 3.98 6.10 9.47
C SER A 131 3.00 5.47 8.46
N TRP A 132 2.33 4.37 8.84
CA TRP A 132 1.36 3.67 7.98
C TRP A 132 0.14 4.53 7.61
N TYR A 133 -0.10 5.63 8.33
CA TYR A 133 -1.37 6.38 8.27
C TYR A 133 -1.33 7.64 7.40
N TYR A 134 -0.15 8.18 7.09
CA TYR A 134 -0.03 9.48 6.44
C TYR A 134 1.01 9.43 5.31
N ASP A 135 0.57 9.83 4.11
CA ASP A 135 1.47 10.05 2.97
C ASP A 135 2.01 11.47 3.07
N PHE A 136 3.26 11.56 3.49
CA PHE A 136 3.92 12.80 3.88
C PHE A 136 4.54 13.55 2.69
N ASP A 137 4.61 12.91 1.52
CA ASP A 137 5.33 13.41 0.33
C ASP A 137 4.57 14.51 -0.43
N GLN A 138 3.33 14.81 -0.06
CA GLN A 138 2.49 15.82 -0.72
C GLN A 138 2.42 17.17 -0.01
N TRP A 139 2.99 17.31 1.20
CA TRP A 139 2.82 18.53 1.99
C TRP A 139 3.90 19.57 1.64
N SER A 140 3.44 20.80 1.42
CA SER A 140 4.30 21.92 1.06
C SER A 140 4.65 22.79 2.27
N LEU A 141 5.81 23.44 2.20
CA LEU A 141 6.27 24.49 3.12
C LEU A 141 5.40 25.77 3.08
N GLU A 142 4.36 25.79 2.25
CA GLU A 142 3.53 26.96 2.06
C GLU A 142 2.69 27.24 3.31
N PRO A 143 2.74 28.48 3.85
CA PRO A 143 1.91 28.86 4.97
C PRO A 143 0.42 28.66 4.66
N LYS A 144 -0.24 27.85 5.49
CA LYS A 144 -1.68 27.61 5.47
C LYS A 144 -2.34 28.70 6.31
N ALA A 145 -3.13 29.56 5.67
CA ALA A 145 -3.76 30.72 6.30
C ALA A 145 -5.30 30.63 6.30
N THR A 146 -5.88 30.00 5.27
CA THR A 146 -7.34 29.83 5.20
C THR A 146 -7.78 28.56 5.94
N LEU A 147 -9.08 28.47 6.26
CA LEU A 147 -9.62 27.28 6.91
C LEU A 147 -9.44 26.05 6.01
N GLU A 148 -9.72 26.17 4.72
CA GLU A 148 -9.68 25.10 3.72
C GLU A 148 -8.27 24.50 3.63
N GLN A 149 -7.24 25.36 3.61
CA GLN A 149 -5.84 24.93 3.62
C GLN A 149 -5.48 24.18 4.91
N LYS A 150 -6.05 24.58 6.05
CA LYS A 150 -5.82 23.96 7.35
C LYS A 150 -6.55 22.62 7.52
N LEU A 151 -7.57 22.31 6.71
CA LEU A 151 -8.29 21.03 6.80
C LEU A 151 -7.41 19.82 6.46
N GLU A 152 -6.34 20.03 5.68
CA GLU A 152 -5.31 19.03 5.37
C GLU A 152 -4.75 18.34 6.63
N ILE A 153 -4.67 19.09 7.73
CA ILE A 153 -4.13 18.61 9.01
C ILE A 153 -5.21 18.47 10.10
N LEU A 154 -6.50 18.50 9.76
CA LEU A 154 -7.60 18.41 10.74
C LEU A 154 -7.52 17.15 11.62
N HIS A 155 -7.00 16.06 11.05
CA HIS A 155 -6.87 14.75 11.69
C HIS A 155 -5.46 14.47 12.24
N TYR A 156 -4.47 15.34 11.98
CA TYR A 156 -3.09 15.19 12.46
C TYR A 156 -2.91 15.84 13.84
N HIS A 157 -3.51 15.20 14.85
CA HIS A 157 -3.73 15.76 16.17
C HIS A 157 -2.54 15.68 17.13
N TYR A 158 -1.52 14.86 16.83
CA TYR A 158 -0.37 14.63 17.71
C TYR A 158 0.27 15.92 18.20
N THR A 159 0.31 16.12 19.52
CA THR A 159 0.82 17.36 20.11
C THR A 159 2.34 17.46 19.99
N TRP A 160 3.04 16.32 20.12
CA TRP A 160 4.50 16.26 20.01
C TRP A 160 5.02 16.55 18.60
N SER A 161 4.15 16.53 17.58
CA SER A 161 4.52 16.84 16.19
C SER A 161 4.36 18.33 15.85
N LYS A 162 4.32 19.20 16.87
CA LYS A 162 3.98 20.62 16.73
C LYS A 162 4.91 21.53 17.53
N PHE A 163 5.28 22.64 16.90
CA PHE A 163 6.11 23.68 17.49
C PHE A 163 5.34 24.99 17.55
N PHE A 164 5.03 25.47 18.76
CA PHE A 164 4.07 26.56 18.96
C PHE A 164 4.77 27.87 19.32
N ARG A 165 4.24 28.99 18.83
CA ARG A 165 4.60 30.33 19.31
C ARG A 165 3.83 30.66 20.59
N MET A 166 4.54 30.99 21.66
CA MET A 166 3.93 31.17 22.99
C MET A 166 3.03 32.40 23.08
N ASP A 167 3.32 33.48 22.35
CA ASP A 167 2.44 34.65 22.34
C ASP A 167 1.09 34.35 21.69
N PHE A 168 1.05 33.44 20.70
CA PHE A 168 -0.19 32.94 20.13
C PHE A 168 -0.94 32.07 21.15
N LEU A 169 -0.26 31.13 21.80
CA LEU A 169 -0.90 30.28 22.81
C LEU A 169 -1.46 31.10 23.98
N LYS A 170 -0.77 32.16 24.43
CA LYS A 170 -1.21 33.03 25.53
C LYS A 170 -2.41 33.92 25.19
N GLN A 171 -2.71 34.15 23.90
CA GLN A 171 -3.90 34.90 23.48
C GLN A 171 -5.20 34.14 23.73
N HIS A 172 -5.10 32.83 24.00
CA HIS A 172 -6.23 31.93 24.17
C HIS A 172 -6.01 31.07 25.42
N ASP A 173 -7.09 30.55 26.01
CA ASP A 173 -6.99 29.59 27.11
C ASP A 173 -7.09 28.16 26.58
N PHE A 174 -6.09 27.74 25.80
CA PHE A 174 -6.03 26.36 25.30
C PHE A 174 -5.68 25.40 26.43
N ARG A 175 -6.46 24.33 26.56
CA ARG A 175 -6.29 23.33 27.62
C ARG A 175 -6.45 21.92 27.08
N PHE A 176 -5.62 21.01 27.58
CA PHE A 176 -5.88 19.59 27.42
C PHE A 176 -7.01 19.20 28.38
N PRO A 177 -8.09 18.56 27.92
CA PRO A 177 -9.17 18.15 28.82
C PRO A 177 -8.72 17.02 29.75
N ASP A 178 -8.83 17.24 31.05
CA ASP A 178 -8.35 16.30 32.07
C ASP A 178 -9.12 14.97 32.05
N GLY A 179 -8.38 13.87 32.23
CA GLY A 179 -8.95 12.54 32.47
C GLY A 179 -9.50 11.80 31.25
N LEU A 180 -9.21 12.28 30.03
CA LEU A 180 -9.67 11.67 28.78
C LEU A 180 -8.51 11.15 27.95
N GLN A 181 -8.70 10.00 27.29
CA GLN A 181 -7.83 9.59 26.20
C GLN A 181 -8.16 10.36 24.90
N PHE A 182 -7.15 10.57 24.05
CA PHE A 182 -7.26 11.33 22.79
C PHE A 182 -7.59 12.82 23.00
N ASP A 183 -7.21 13.34 24.17
CA ASP A 183 -7.35 14.73 24.60
C ASP A 183 -6.67 15.73 23.66
N ASP A 184 -5.59 15.29 23.02
CA ASP A 184 -4.85 16.02 21.99
C ASP A 184 -5.69 16.38 20.76
N ASN A 185 -6.77 15.65 20.45
CA ASN A 185 -7.70 16.01 19.38
C ASN A 185 -8.42 17.32 19.67
N ILE A 186 -8.94 17.49 20.90
CA ILE A 186 -9.65 18.70 21.30
C ILE A 186 -8.68 19.88 21.31
N TYR A 187 -7.50 19.70 21.92
CA TYR A 187 -6.46 20.72 21.93
C TYR A 187 -6.05 21.14 20.51
N HIS A 188 -5.83 20.15 19.64
CA HIS A 188 -5.49 20.37 18.22
C HIS A 188 -6.55 21.19 17.49
N TRP A 189 -7.83 20.82 17.59
CA TRP A 189 -8.89 21.57 16.90
C TRP A 189 -9.03 23.00 17.43
N GLN A 190 -8.91 23.20 18.74
CA GLN A 190 -8.94 24.55 19.32
C GLN A 190 -7.80 25.43 18.77
N VAL A 191 -6.59 24.90 18.73
CA VAL A 191 -5.41 25.62 18.24
C VAL A 191 -5.47 25.84 16.73
N LEU A 192 -5.81 24.81 15.95
CA LEU A 192 -5.88 24.87 14.49
C LEU A 192 -6.90 25.91 14.00
N LEU A 193 -8.07 25.97 14.62
CA LEU A 193 -9.12 26.93 14.25
C LEU A 193 -8.75 28.37 14.62
N ALA A 194 -8.04 28.55 15.73
CA ALA A 194 -7.62 29.88 16.20
C ALA A 194 -6.38 30.42 15.45
N ALA A 195 -5.50 29.54 14.98
CA ALA A 195 -4.29 29.93 14.27
C ALA A 195 -4.60 30.62 12.95
N LYS A 196 -3.91 31.73 12.69
CA LYS A 196 -3.98 32.50 11.45
C LYS A 196 -2.96 32.02 10.43
N LYS A 197 -1.83 31.47 10.90
CA LYS A 197 -0.77 30.95 10.03
C LYS A 197 -0.19 29.66 10.58
N VAL A 198 -0.31 28.59 9.80
CA VAL A 198 0.29 27.28 10.11
C VAL A 198 1.28 26.94 9.01
N VAL A 199 2.45 26.41 9.36
CA VAL A 199 3.42 25.92 8.37
C VAL A 199 3.62 24.43 8.57
N ILE A 200 3.78 23.71 7.47
CA ILE A 200 3.94 22.27 7.45
C ILE A 200 5.33 21.94 6.91
N LEU A 201 6.12 21.22 7.69
CA LEU A 201 7.47 20.81 7.33
C LEU A 201 7.49 19.36 6.84
N PRO A 202 8.06 19.08 5.65
CA PRO A 202 8.15 17.72 5.13
C PRO A 202 9.21 16.85 5.84
N GLN A 203 9.98 17.42 6.78
CA GLN A 203 11.04 16.71 7.47
C GLN A 203 10.48 15.82 8.59
N LYS A 204 11.00 14.59 8.66
CA LYS A 204 10.82 13.68 9.79
C LYS A 204 11.79 14.11 10.90
N LEU A 205 11.28 14.84 11.88
CA LEU A 205 12.08 15.42 12.98
C LEU A 205 11.98 14.60 14.27
N TYR A 206 11.14 13.57 14.28
CA TYR A 206 10.75 12.84 15.48
C TYR A 206 10.69 11.34 15.19
N ARG A 207 11.13 10.51 16.14
CA ARG A 207 11.14 9.05 16.00
C ARG A 207 10.24 8.47 17.08
N TYR A 208 9.04 8.08 16.67
CA TYR A 208 7.98 7.55 17.52
C TYR A 208 8.23 6.08 17.88
N ARG A 209 8.35 5.76 19.17
CA ARG A 209 8.71 4.42 19.63
C ARG A 209 7.50 3.53 19.82
N MET A 210 7.47 2.45 19.05
CA MET A 210 6.53 1.35 19.25
C MET A 210 7.03 0.43 20.37
N ARG A 211 6.24 0.30 21.45
CA ARG A 211 6.57 -0.55 22.59
C ARG A 211 5.36 -1.25 23.18
N SER A 212 5.61 -2.40 23.81
CA SER A 212 4.62 -3.10 24.64
C SER A 212 4.24 -2.25 25.86
N GLY A 213 2.95 -2.15 26.15
CA GLY A 213 2.44 -1.35 27.27
C GLY A 213 2.16 0.12 26.93
N SER A 214 2.36 0.55 25.67
CA SER A 214 1.86 1.86 25.22
C SER A 214 0.33 1.89 25.27
N ILE A 215 -0.20 3.05 25.67
CA ILE A 215 -1.64 3.28 25.88
C ILE A 215 -2.44 2.97 24.60
N MET A 216 -1.85 3.20 23.41
CA MET A 216 -2.50 3.00 22.11
C MET A 216 -2.67 1.52 21.71
N TRP A 217 -1.93 0.59 22.32
CA TRP A 217 -1.95 -0.82 21.90
C TRP A 217 -3.02 -1.65 22.62
N HIS A 218 -3.43 -1.24 23.81
CA HIS A 218 -4.44 -1.97 24.59
C HIS A 218 -5.84 -1.48 24.27
N ARG A 219 -6.62 -2.23 23.47
CA ARG A 219 -7.99 -1.90 23.04
C ARG A 219 -9.05 -2.02 24.17
N GLY A 220 -8.83 -1.31 25.26
CA GLY A 220 -9.61 -1.35 26.50
C GLY A 220 -10.60 -0.19 26.67
N ARG A 221 -11.06 0.03 27.91
CA ARG A 221 -12.10 1.01 28.26
C ARG A 221 -11.81 2.44 27.78
N HIS A 222 -10.57 2.89 27.90
CA HIS A 222 -10.18 4.26 27.54
C HIS A 222 -10.41 4.58 26.05
N HIS A 223 -10.52 3.57 25.18
CA HIS A 223 -10.89 3.78 23.79
C HIS A 223 -12.34 4.26 23.60
N LEU A 224 -13.19 4.14 24.63
CA LEU A 224 -14.56 4.66 24.61
C LEU A 224 -14.60 6.18 24.75
N ASP A 225 -13.54 6.81 25.26
CA ASP A 225 -13.48 8.26 25.43
C ASP A 225 -13.58 9.00 24.07
N ILE A 226 -13.24 8.30 22.98
CA ILE A 226 -13.32 8.84 21.61
C ILE A 226 -14.72 9.35 21.25
N PHE A 227 -15.78 8.79 21.81
CA PHE A 227 -17.15 9.28 21.57
C PHE A 227 -17.37 10.66 22.18
N TYR A 228 -16.84 10.88 23.39
CA TYR A 228 -16.87 12.18 24.04
C TYR A 228 -16.01 13.19 23.27
N ILE A 229 -14.81 12.79 22.87
CA ILE A 229 -13.89 13.62 22.07
C ILE A 229 -14.56 14.14 20.80
N PHE A 230 -15.24 13.27 20.03
CA PHE A 230 -15.96 13.70 18.84
C PHE A 230 -17.21 14.53 19.14
N GLY A 231 -17.88 14.30 20.27
CA GLY A 231 -18.94 15.18 20.76
C GLY A 231 -18.44 16.60 21.00
N GLU A 232 -17.32 16.74 21.71
CA GLU A 232 -16.68 18.02 21.99
C GLU A 232 -16.13 18.69 20.73
N GLY A 233 -15.54 17.93 19.79
CA GLY A 233 -15.14 18.46 18.49
C GLY A 233 -16.31 19.09 17.74
N LYS A 234 -17.43 18.37 17.64
CA LYS A 234 -18.67 18.89 17.03
C LYS A 234 -19.15 20.17 17.73
N ARG A 235 -19.08 20.23 19.06
CA ARG A 235 -19.42 21.43 19.84
C ARG A 235 -18.50 22.61 19.49
N VAL A 236 -17.18 22.40 19.51
CA VAL A 236 -16.16 23.41 19.18
C VAL A 236 -16.38 23.96 17.76
N PHE A 237 -16.60 23.09 16.77
CA PHE A 237 -16.83 23.52 15.39
C PHE A 237 -18.13 24.32 15.22
N LYS A 238 -19.19 23.95 15.94
CA LYS A 238 -20.47 24.68 15.91
C LYS A 238 -20.36 26.05 16.58
N GLU A 239 -19.73 26.14 17.76
CA GLU A 239 -19.53 27.40 18.47
C GLU A 239 -18.67 28.39 17.67
N ARG A 240 -17.72 27.88 16.88
CA ARG A 240 -16.89 28.68 15.98
C ARG A 240 -17.58 28.99 14.65
N GLY A 241 -18.77 28.45 14.38
CA GLY A 241 -19.50 28.65 13.12
C GLY A 241 -18.85 28.01 11.89
N VAL A 242 -18.00 27.00 12.07
CA VAL A 242 -17.24 26.34 10.99
C VAL A 242 -17.67 24.90 10.73
N TYR A 243 -18.67 24.39 11.45
CA TYR A 243 -19.08 22.99 11.39
C TYR A 243 -19.38 22.51 9.97
N ASP A 244 -20.07 23.32 9.16
CA ASP A 244 -20.40 22.95 7.79
C ASP A 244 -19.16 22.89 6.89
N ALA A 245 -18.20 23.81 7.08
CA ALA A 245 -16.96 23.83 6.33
C ALA A 245 -16.05 22.64 6.64
N VAL A 246 -16.02 22.19 7.90
CA VAL A 246 -15.23 21.02 8.33
C VAL A 246 -15.99 19.71 8.24
N PHE A 247 -17.29 19.75 7.90
CA PHE A 247 -18.21 18.63 8.03
C PHE A 247 -17.69 17.35 7.40
N ARG A 248 -17.21 17.48 6.17
CA ARG A 248 -16.73 16.36 5.35
C ARG A 248 -15.52 15.69 5.99
N ASP A 249 -14.45 16.45 6.24
CA ASP A 249 -13.18 15.93 6.76
C ASP A 249 -13.33 15.45 8.22
N PHE A 250 -14.16 16.13 9.01
CA PHE A 250 -14.48 15.71 10.38
C PHE A 250 -15.27 14.40 10.42
N MET A 251 -16.29 14.23 9.57
CA MET A 251 -17.09 13.01 9.55
C MET A 251 -16.29 11.81 9.04
N GLN A 252 -15.45 12.02 8.03
CA GLN A 252 -14.50 11.01 7.56
C GLN A 252 -13.63 10.51 8.71
N TYR A 253 -12.99 11.44 9.42
CA TYR A 253 -12.10 11.13 10.53
C TYR A 253 -12.86 10.45 11.68
N LYS A 254 -14.00 11.01 12.09
CA LYS A 254 -14.87 10.48 13.15
C LYS A 254 -15.27 9.03 12.88
N MET A 255 -15.87 8.77 11.72
CA MET A 255 -16.48 7.47 11.43
C MET A 255 -15.42 6.40 11.19
N SER A 256 -14.33 6.74 10.49
CA SER A 256 -13.22 5.80 10.26
C SER A 256 -12.56 5.40 11.58
N LEU A 257 -12.28 6.37 12.45
CA LEU A 257 -11.60 6.11 13.71
C LEU A 257 -12.50 5.37 14.71
N GLN A 258 -13.79 5.72 14.78
CA GLN A 258 -14.76 4.97 15.58
C GLN A 258 -14.86 3.51 15.14
N TYR A 259 -14.98 3.25 13.83
CA TYR A 259 -14.99 1.88 13.32
C TYR A 259 -13.70 1.13 13.68
N PHE A 260 -12.54 1.73 13.39
CA PHE A 260 -11.23 1.13 13.62
C PHE A 260 -11.02 0.71 15.08
N TRP A 261 -11.30 1.59 16.05
CA TRP A 261 -11.13 1.25 17.47
C TRP A 261 -12.16 0.23 17.94
N MET A 262 -13.42 0.33 17.50
CA MET A 262 -14.49 -0.55 17.99
C MET A 262 -14.47 -1.94 17.36
N ARG A 263 -13.88 -2.11 16.16
CA ARG A 263 -13.73 -3.40 15.50
C ARG A 263 -12.99 -4.41 16.41
N ASP A 264 -11.93 -3.95 17.07
CA ASP A 264 -10.99 -4.79 17.83
C ASP A 264 -10.99 -4.49 19.34
N ILE A 265 -12.01 -3.78 19.84
CA ILE A 265 -12.19 -3.54 21.28
C ILE A 265 -12.40 -4.85 22.05
N GLU A 266 -11.87 -4.90 23.27
CA GLU A 266 -12.00 -6.04 24.17
C GLU A 266 -13.46 -6.51 24.28
N PRO A 267 -13.72 -7.83 24.30
CA PRO A 267 -15.08 -8.38 24.27
C PRO A 267 -16.03 -7.83 25.33
N ARG A 268 -15.51 -7.50 26.53
CA ARG A 268 -16.27 -6.94 27.66
C ARG A 268 -16.74 -5.48 27.44
N PHE A 269 -16.15 -4.76 26.49
CA PHE A 269 -16.49 -3.37 26.17
C PHE A 269 -17.25 -3.22 24.84
N ARG A 270 -17.47 -4.30 24.08
CA ARG A 270 -18.15 -4.24 22.78
C ARG A 270 -19.55 -3.66 22.85
N TRP A 271 -20.28 -3.96 23.93
CA TRP A 271 -21.62 -3.39 24.14
C TRP A 271 -21.53 -1.87 24.21
N GLN A 272 -20.67 -1.36 25.11
CA GLN A 272 -20.44 0.07 25.29
C GLN A 272 -19.91 0.73 24.01
N GLY A 273 -19.03 0.05 23.27
CA GLY A 273 -18.50 0.55 22.00
C GLY A 273 -19.56 0.75 20.93
N TYR A 274 -20.40 -0.27 20.70
CA TYR A 274 -21.51 -0.15 19.74
C TYR A 274 -22.64 0.77 20.23
N SER A 275 -22.89 0.82 21.55
CA SER A 275 -23.77 1.83 22.15
C SER A 275 -23.28 3.24 21.87
N GLY A 276 -21.99 3.53 22.10
CA GLY A 276 -21.39 4.83 21.85
C GLY A 276 -21.48 5.25 20.38
N ILE A 277 -21.25 4.32 19.44
CA ILE A 277 -21.50 4.59 18.01
C ILE A 277 -22.94 5.04 17.81
N LEU A 278 -23.92 4.26 18.28
CA LEU A 278 -25.35 4.56 18.05
C LEU A 278 -25.86 5.79 18.79
N GLU A 279 -25.30 6.11 19.95
CA GLU A 279 -25.63 7.32 20.70
C GLU A 279 -25.16 8.58 19.97
N GLY A 280 -23.98 8.51 19.34
CA GLY A 280 -23.40 9.58 18.53
C GLY A 280 -23.86 9.64 17.07
N MET A 281 -24.80 8.78 16.65
CA MET A 281 -25.41 8.79 15.31
C MET A 281 -26.58 9.77 15.24
N THR A 282 -26.54 10.63 14.22
CA THR A 282 -27.55 11.61 13.85
C THR A 282 -27.81 11.54 12.34
N GLU A 283 -28.72 12.36 11.82
CA GLU A 283 -28.95 12.46 10.37
C GLU A 283 -27.72 12.91 9.59
N ASP A 284 -26.78 13.58 10.26
CA ASP A 284 -25.50 14.00 9.68
C ASP A 284 -24.65 12.81 9.22
N GLU A 285 -24.55 11.74 10.02
CA GLU A 285 -23.74 10.57 9.68
C GLU A 285 -24.37 9.75 8.55
N GLU A 286 -25.70 9.66 8.53
CA GLU A 286 -26.42 9.06 7.39
C GLU A 286 -26.25 9.90 6.12
N ARG A 287 -26.35 11.23 6.23
CA ARG A 287 -26.08 12.17 5.13
C ARG A 287 -24.66 11.98 4.61
N PHE A 288 -23.67 11.95 5.50
CA PHE A 288 -22.27 11.78 5.12
C PHE A 288 -22.04 10.44 4.42
N VAL A 289 -22.55 9.32 4.95
CA VAL A 289 -22.37 8.00 4.31
C VAL A 289 -23.05 7.91 2.95
N ARG A 290 -24.19 8.57 2.78
CA ARG A 290 -24.90 8.64 1.50
C ARG A 290 -24.16 9.50 0.48
N ASP A 291 -23.71 10.69 0.88
CA ASP A 291 -23.25 11.72 -0.04
C ASP A 291 -21.72 11.67 -0.28
N HIS A 292 -20.95 11.17 0.69
CA HIS A 292 -19.48 11.13 0.66
C HIS A 292 -18.87 9.80 1.11
N GLY A 293 -19.68 8.88 1.66
CA GLY A 293 -19.19 7.65 2.25
C GLY A 293 -18.44 6.78 1.25
N GLU A 294 -18.89 6.76 -0.01
CA GLU A 294 -18.18 6.03 -1.06
C GLU A 294 -16.78 6.56 -1.24
N GLU A 295 -16.57 7.89 -1.26
CA GLU A 295 -15.32 8.62 -1.56
C GLU A 295 -14.30 8.63 -0.41
N LEU A 296 -14.78 8.71 0.83
CA LEU A 296 -13.91 9.13 1.95
C LEU A 296 -13.73 8.08 3.04
N LEU A 297 -14.63 7.11 3.18
CA LEU A 297 -14.52 6.10 4.23
C LEU A 297 -13.72 4.90 3.76
N ASP A 298 -12.93 4.34 4.69
CA ASP A 298 -12.41 2.99 4.56
C ASP A 298 -13.56 2.01 4.22
N PRO A 299 -13.41 1.09 3.26
CA PRO A 299 -14.50 0.25 2.81
C PRO A 299 -15.08 -0.67 3.89
N GLU A 300 -14.28 -1.13 4.86
CA GLU A 300 -14.82 -1.91 5.95
C GLU A 300 -15.72 -1.02 6.84
N ALA A 301 -15.29 0.21 7.11
CA ALA A 301 -16.09 1.20 7.83
C ALA A 301 -17.37 1.54 7.04
N LEU A 302 -17.25 1.83 5.75
CA LEU A 302 -18.38 2.11 4.86
C LEU A 302 -19.39 0.95 4.85
N HIS A 303 -18.90 -0.28 4.68
CA HIS A 303 -19.73 -1.48 4.68
C HIS A 303 -20.44 -1.66 6.03
N PHE A 304 -19.73 -1.43 7.13
CA PHE A 304 -20.29 -1.47 8.47
C PHE A 304 -21.44 -0.45 8.61
N TYR A 305 -21.22 0.81 8.27
CA TYR A 305 -22.23 1.87 8.42
C TYR A 305 -23.41 1.69 7.45
N ARG A 306 -23.18 1.32 6.18
CA ARG A 306 -24.25 1.00 5.21
C ARG A 306 -25.17 -0.10 5.73
N ARG A 307 -24.59 -1.18 6.26
CA ARG A 307 -25.38 -2.29 6.82
C ARG A 307 -26.09 -1.90 8.11
N LEU A 308 -25.48 -1.03 8.90
CA LEU A 308 -26.11 -0.48 10.09
C LEU A 308 -27.36 0.32 9.71
N PHE A 309 -27.22 1.27 8.79
CA PHE A 309 -28.33 2.12 8.33
C PHE A 309 -29.41 1.35 7.55
N ALA A 310 -29.03 0.30 6.81
CA ALA A 310 -29.99 -0.60 6.16
C ALA A 310 -30.72 -1.54 7.14
N SER A 311 -30.25 -1.69 8.38
CA SER A 311 -30.83 -2.62 9.35
C SER A 311 -32.25 -2.20 9.74
N ARG A 312 -33.20 -3.14 9.66
CA ARG A 312 -34.56 -2.92 10.20
C ARG A 312 -34.55 -2.67 11.71
N LEU A 313 -33.59 -3.26 12.43
CA LEU A 313 -33.46 -3.03 13.88
C LEU A 313 -33.08 -1.59 14.17
N TYR A 314 -32.14 -1.03 13.41
CA TYR A 314 -31.76 0.37 13.52
C TYR A 314 -32.93 1.31 13.18
N ARG A 315 -33.63 1.03 12.07
CA ARG A 315 -34.73 1.87 11.58
C ARG A 315 -36.01 1.80 12.40
N HIS A 316 -36.31 0.68 13.06
CA HIS A 316 -37.63 0.43 13.64
C HIS A 316 -37.64 -0.15 15.06
N ALA A 317 -36.58 -0.83 15.50
CA ALA A 317 -36.55 -1.50 16.82
C ALA A 317 -35.78 -0.71 17.88
N GLY A 318 -35.11 0.38 17.49
CA GLY A 318 -34.35 1.24 18.40
C GLY A 318 -32.92 0.74 18.68
N ARG A 319 -32.23 1.47 19.56
CA ARG A 319 -30.78 1.30 19.79
C ARG A 319 -30.43 -0.03 20.45
N VAL A 320 -31.14 -0.43 21.50
CA VAL A 320 -30.80 -1.63 22.30
C VAL A 320 -30.81 -2.92 21.47
N PRO A 321 -31.86 -3.23 20.67
CA PRO A 321 -31.84 -4.43 19.80
C PRO A 321 -30.73 -4.38 18.74
N THR A 322 -30.39 -3.18 18.26
CA THR A 322 -29.32 -2.98 17.28
C THR A 322 -27.95 -3.26 17.88
N VAL A 323 -27.66 -2.78 19.08
CA VAL A 323 -26.41 -3.10 19.82
C VAL A 323 -26.31 -4.61 20.05
N ALA A 324 -27.39 -5.24 20.53
CA ALA A 324 -27.42 -6.69 20.77
C ALA A 324 -27.09 -7.48 19.49
N MET A 325 -27.65 -7.09 18.34
CA MET A 325 -27.33 -7.69 17.05
C MET A 325 -25.85 -7.51 16.67
N LEU A 326 -25.30 -6.30 16.82
CA LEU A 326 -23.90 -6.02 16.47
C LEU A 326 -22.93 -6.83 17.33
N VAL A 327 -23.16 -6.86 18.65
CA VAL A 327 -22.39 -7.66 19.60
C VAL A 327 -22.49 -9.15 19.24
N ALA A 328 -23.71 -9.67 19.04
CA ALA A 328 -23.93 -11.07 18.68
C ALA A 328 -23.24 -11.44 17.35
N ARG A 329 -23.32 -10.60 16.32
CA ARG A 329 -22.63 -10.81 15.04
C ARG A 329 -21.12 -10.88 15.22
N ARG A 330 -20.52 -10.02 16.06
CA ARG A 330 -19.08 -10.05 16.33
C ARG A 330 -18.68 -11.28 17.15
N TYR A 331 -19.52 -11.73 18.08
CA TYR A 331 -19.30 -13.01 18.78
C TYR A 331 -19.43 -14.21 17.84
N LEU A 332 -20.40 -14.21 16.93
CA LEU A 332 -20.57 -15.25 15.92
C LEU A 332 -19.45 -15.25 14.88
N SER A 333 -18.94 -14.10 14.47
CA SER A 333 -17.76 -14.03 13.58
C SER A 333 -16.51 -14.50 14.30
N SER A 334 -16.30 -14.09 15.56
CA SER A 334 -15.19 -14.57 16.41
C SER A 334 -15.32 -16.05 16.72
N ALA A 335 -16.54 -16.56 16.91
CA ALA A 335 -16.84 -17.97 17.13
C ALA A 335 -16.57 -18.75 15.85
N ARG A 336 -17.10 -18.33 14.68
CA ARG A 336 -16.83 -18.92 13.36
C ARG A 336 -15.35 -18.94 13.01
N ALA A 337 -14.61 -17.87 13.31
CA ALA A 337 -13.17 -17.85 13.15
C ALA A 337 -12.51 -18.90 14.06
N ARG A 338 -12.90 -18.96 15.34
CA ARG A 338 -12.39 -19.97 16.29
C ARG A 338 -12.82 -21.39 15.94
N THR A 339 -14.04 -21.64 15.46
CA THR A 339 -14.49 -22.95 14.97
C THR A 339 -13.83 -23.30 13.66
N ARG A 340 -13.56 -22.36 12.75
CA ARG A 340 -12.79 -22.61 11.52
C ARG A 340 -11.35 -22.97 11.86
N SER A 341 -10.72 -22.27 12.80
CA SER A 341 -9.41 -22.62 13.34
C SER A 341 -9.43 -23.94 14.15
N ALA A 342 -10.50 -24.23 14.88
CA ALA A 342 -10.66 -25.47 15.63
C ALA A 342 -10.98 -26.67 14.73
N LEU A 343 -11.74 -26.46 13.65
CA LEU A 343 -12.02 -27.43 12.57
C LEU A 343 -10.76 -27.67 11.74
N GLN A 344 -9.94 -26.65 11.48
CA GLN A 344 -8.61 -26.83 10.92
C GLN A 344 -7.72 -27.68 11.84
N ARG A 345 -7.73 -27.40 13.15
CA ARG A 345 -7.00 -28.20 14.16
C ARG A 345 -7.58 -29.61 14.37
N ALA A 346 -8.89 -29.80 14.23
CA ALA A 346 -9.57 -31.08 14.36
C ALA A 346 -9.41 -31.93 13.09
N ARG A 347 -9.50 -31.32 11.89
CA ARG A 347 -9.09 -31.96 10.63
C ARG A 347 -7.65 -32.44 10.72
N ALA A 348 -6.74 -31.61 11.23
CA ALA A 348 -5.35 -31.99 11.45
C ALA A 348 -5.14 -33.11 12.50
N ARG A 349 -6.14 -33.40 13.35
CA ARG A 349 -6.10 -34.51 14.33
C ARG A 349 -6.76 -35.79 13.83
N VAL A 350 -7.78 -35.68 12.97
CA VAL A 350 -8.48 -36.83 12.38
C VAL A 350 -7.73 -37.37 11.17
N SER A 351 -6.92 -36.56 10.49
CA SER A 351 -6.07 -36.95 9.36
C SER A 351 -4.76 -37.66 9.78
N GLY A 352 -4.81 -38.53 10.80
CA GLY A 352 -3.69 -39.37 11.25
C GLY A 352 -3.33 -40.52 10.30
N TRP A 353 -3.70 -40.45 9.02
CA TRP A 353 -3.20 -41.30 7.93
C TRP A 353 -2.33 -40.41 7.04
N ARG A 354 -1.06 -40.78 6.86
CA ARG A 354 0.00 -40.03 6.18
C ARG A 354 -0.30 -39.77 4.69
N TRP A 355 -1.25 -38.90 4.36
CA TRP A 355 -1.34 -38.14 3.11
C TRP A 355 -2.10 -36.83 3.41
N MET A 356 -1.47 -35.70 3.04
CA MET A 356 -1.90 -34.28 3.15
C MET A 356 -1.75 -33.54 4.50
N GLN A 357 -0.92 -32.47 4.43
CA GLN A 357 -0.76 -31.25 5.28
C GLN A 357 0.46 -31.20 6.23
N PRO A 358 1.46 -30.31 5.99
CA PRO A 358 2.54 -30.03 6.95
C PRO A 358 2.22 -28.86 7.91
N ILE A 359 2.13 -29.21 9.19
CA ILE A 359 2.79 -28.63 10.40
C ILE A 359 3.13 -27.11 10.39
N LYS A 360 2.36 -26.33 11.19
CA LYS A 360 2.76 -25.00 11.73
C LYS A 360 3.32 -25.16 13.15
N HIS A 361 4.57 -24.75 13.39
CA HIS A 361 5.17 -24.64 14.73
C HIS A 361 4.85 -23.28 15.39
N ARG A 362 4.62 -23.32 16.70
CA ARG A 362 4.80 -22.21 17.67
C ARG A 362 5.47 -22.83 18.90
N VAL A 363 6.56 -22.25 19.41
CA VAL A 363 6.92 -22.16 20.85
C VAL A 363 8.30 -21.46 21.04
N LEU A 364 8.29 -20.45 21.93
CA LEU A 364 9.31 -19.88 22.82
C LEU A 364 10.65 -19.35 22.27
N GLY A 365 10.96 -18.10 22.61
CA GLY A 365 12.19 -17.41 22.24
C GLY A 365 13.40 -17.71 23.11
N ARG A 366 14.58 -17.48 22.54
CA ARG A 366 15.79 -16.91 23.17
C ARG A 366 16.75 -16.40 22.08
N ARG A 367 17.11 -15.12 22.24
CA ARG A 367 18.36 -14.40 21.91
C ARG A 367 19.15 -14.66 20.61
N LEU A 368 19.29 -13.53 19.91
CA LEU A 368 20.50 -12.90 19.34
C LEU A 368 21.22 -13.51 18.11
N ILE A 369 21.24 -12.68 17.05
CA ILE A 369 22.34 -12.25 16.16
C ILE A 369 23.31 -13.31 15.63
N MET A 370 23.32 -13.58 14.32
CA MET A 370 24.24 -13.00 13.31
C MET A 370 24.09 -13.70 11.96
N ASP A 371 24.01 -12.87 10.92
CA ASP A 371 24.42 -13.17 9.54
C ASP A 371 25.86 -13.73 9.55
N PRO A 372 26.06 -14.93 9.00
CA PRO A 372 26.80 -15.04 7.74
C PRO A 372 26.34 -16.24 6.89
N GLN A 373 26.04 -16.02 5.63
CA GLN A 373 25.77 -17.06 4.62
C GLN A 373 24.34 -17.62 4.65
N CYS A 374 23.50 -16.94 3.85
CA CYS A 374 22.34 -17.37 3.08
C CYS A 374 22.33 -18.80 2.47
N ALA A 375 23.17 -19.75 2.90
CA ALA A 375 23.31 -21.07 2.30
C ALA A 375 22.13 -22.03 2.58
N GLU A 376 21.18 -21.64 3.43
CA GLU A 376 20.00 -22.46 3.75
C GLU A 376 18.69 -21.91 3.15
N LEU A 377 18.78 -20.98 2.17
CA LEU A 377 17.62 -20.46 1.43
C LEU A 377 17.11 -21.43 0.34
N ALA A 378 17.92 -22.40 -0.08
CA ALA A 378 17.60 -23.31 -1.17
C ALA A 378 16.66 -24.48 -0.79
N ALA A 379 16.43 -24.76 0.51
CA ALA A 379 15.87 -26.06 0.89
C ALA A 379 14.34 -26.12 1.14
N ARG A 380 13.55 -25.04 1.01
CA ARG A 380 12.19 -25.02 1.63
C ARG A 380 11.03 -24.27 0.95
N ALA A 381 10.98 -24.05 -0.37
CA ALA A 381 9.81 -23.37 -0.96
C ALA A 381 9.18 -24.12 -2.16
N ASN A 382 8.12 -24.89 -1.90
CA ASN A 382 7.15 -25.41 -2.88
C ASN A 382 5.80 -24.71 -2.66
N ASP A 383 5.57 -23.56 -3.29
CA ASP A 383 4.28 -22.94 -3.65
C ASP A 383 4.56 -21.57 -4.33
N TYR A 384 3.57 -20.93 -4.99
CA TYR A 384 3.56 -19.63 -5.72
C TYR A 384 4.50 -18.51 -5.21
N GLN A 385 4.89 -18.58 -3.94
CA GLN A 385 5.94 -17.77 -3.34
C GLN A 385 7.33 -17.92 -4.01
N SER A 386 7.62 -19.02 -4.73
CA SER A 386 8.92 -19.23 -5.40
C SER A 386 9.10 -18.37 -6.66
N VAL A 387 8.13 -18.37 -7.59
CA VAL A 387 8.17 -17.59 -8.85
C VAL A 387 8.18 -16.08 -8.59
N ALA A 388 7.45 -15.66 -7.57
CA ALA A 388 7.33 -14.27 -7.23
C ALA A 388 8.56 -13.77 -6.43
N THR A 389 9.23 -14.66 -5.68
CA THR A 389 10.57 -14.40 -5.10
C THR A 389 11.66 -14.39 -6.18
N TYR A 390 11.45 -15.12 -7.27
CA TYR A 390 12.36 -15.19 -8.40
C TYR A 390 12.46 -13.87 -9.18
N TRP A 391 11.35 -13.25 -9.60
CA TRP A 391 11.38 -11.92 -10.24
C TRP A 391 12.07 -10.89 -9.35
N ILE A 392 11.80 -10.95 -8.04
CA ILE A 392 12.44 -10.08 -7.05
C ILE A 392 13.96 -10.17 -7.11
N ASP A 393 14.51 -11.38 -7.25
CA ASP A 393 15.95 -11.57 -7.29
C ASP A 393 16.59 -11.07 -8.61
N PHE A 394 15.90 -11.13 -9.76
CA PHE A 394 16.39 -10.48 -10.99
C PHE A 394 16.43 -8.98 -10.85
N TRP A 395 15.34 -8.38 -10.37
CA TRP A 395 15.28 -6.94 -10.15
C TRP A 395 16.36 -6.50 -9.16
N ARG A 396 16.52 -7.21 -8.04
CA ARG A 396 17.57 -6.93 -7.05
C ARG A 396 18.98 -7.03 -7.65
N SER A 397 19.26 -8.08 -8.39
CA SER A 397 20.60 -8.30 -8.99
C SER A 397 20.89 -7.25 -10.06
N TYR A 398 19.93 -7.00 -10.96
CA TYR A 398 20.05 -6.01 -12.03
C TYR A 398 20.25 -4.59 -11.49
N LEU A 399 19.47 -4.18 -10.48
CA LEU A 399 19.60 -2.86 -9.85
C LEU A 399 20.96 -2.70 -9.15
N ARG A 400 21.45 -3.75 -8.48
CA ARG A 400 22.77 -3.75 -7.81
C ARG A 400 23.92 -3.71 -8.82
N GLU A 401 23.85 -4.50 -9.87
CA GLU A 401 24.93 -4.61 -10.87
C GLU A 401 25.06 -3.37 -11.74
N ARG A 402 23.96 -2.62 -11.90
CA ARG A 402 23.87 -1.45 -12.80
C ARG A 402 23.48 -0.17 -12.05
N GLU A 403 23.79 -0.08 -10.76
CA GLU A 403 23.44 1.04 -9.89
C GLU A 403 23.85 2.39 -10.51
N ASP A 404 25.07 2.48 -11.04
CA ASP A 404 25.60 3.69 -11.70
C ASP A 404 24.90 4.03 -13.02
N GLU A 405 24.28 3.06 -13.69
CA GLU A 405 23.56 3.23 -14.96
C GLU A 405 22.08 3.57 -14.76
N MET A 406 21.52 3.34 -13.56
CA MET A 406 20.09 3.49 -13.27
C MET A 406 19.50 4.86 -13.62
N PRO A 407 20.16 5.99 -13.29
CA PRO A 407 19.62 7.31 -13.65
C PRO A 407 19.41 7.47 -15.16
N LYS A 408 20.36 6.95 -15.96
CA LYS A 408 20.30 7.03 -17.42
C LYS A 408 19.25 6.07 -17.99
N LEU A 409 19.19 4.84 -17.50
CA LEU A 409 18.20 3.85 -17.95
C LEU A 409 16.77 4.33 -17.65
N LEU A 410 16.56 4.95 -16.48
CA LEU A 410 15.28 5.56 -16.13
C LEU A 410 14.94 6.76 -17.04
N GLU A 411 15.92 7.61 -17.36
CA GLU A 411 15.74 8.71 -18.31
C GLU A 411 15.36 8.21 -19.71
N ASP A 412 16.03 7.18 -20.22
CA ASP A 412 15.78 6.59 -21.54
C ASP A 412 14.37 5.97 -21.62
N VAL A 413 13.91 5.26 -20.58
CA VAL A 413 12.53 4.74 -20.51
C VAL A 413 11.51 5.89 -20.49
N LYS A 414 11.78 6.97 -19.73
CA LYS A 414 10.85 8.09 -19.56
C LYS A 414 10.78 9.01 -20.79
N ARG A 415 11.82 9.04 -21.63
CA ARG A 415 11.90 9.92 -22.80
C ARG A 415 10.68 9.78 -23.70
N GLY A 416 10.04 10.90 -24.04
CA GLY A 416 8.89 10.92 -24.96
C GLY A 416 7.57 10.41 -24.36
N LEU A 417 7.53 10.01 -23.08
CA LEU A 417 6.30 9.64 -22.39
C LEU A 417 5.54 10.88 -21.88
N SER A 418 4.22 10.74 -21.69
CA SER A 418 3.41 11.77 -21.03
C SER A 418 3.81 11.93 -19.56
N GLU A 419 3.51 13.08 -18.95
CA GLU A 419 3.79 13.31 -17.51
C GLU A 419 3.19 12.21 -16.62
N ASN A 420 1.99 11.73 -16.96
CA ASN A 420 1.34 10.66 -16.21
C ASN A 420 2.06 9.32 -16.35
N ASP A 421 2.53 8.99 -17.55
CA ASP A 421 3.29 7.77 -17.81
C ASP A 421 4.67 7.82 -17.16
N GLN A 422 5.35 8.97 -17.20
CA GLN A 422 6.60 9.20 -16.49
C GLN A 422 6.45 9.00 -14.98
N ALA A 423 5.38 9.55 -14.40
CA ALA A 423 5.09 9.37 -12.99
C ALA A 423 4.74 7.92 -12.64
N LEU A 424 4.14 7.16 -13.55
CA LEU A 424 3.86 5.74 -13.35
C LEU A 424 5.15 4.90 -13.40
N VAL A 425 6.04 5.21 -14.34
CA VAL A 425 7.41 4.64 -14.43
C VAL A 425 8.19 4.92 -13.15
N ASP A 426 8.15 6.14 -12.63
CA ASP A 426 8.83 6.52 -11.38
C ASP A 426 8.27 5.74 -10.19
N VAL A 427 6.94 5.59 -10.10
CA VAL A 427 6.33 4.78 -9.05
C VAL A 427 6.80 3.34 -9.20
N PHE A 428 6.68 2.73 -10.39
CA PHE A 428 7.07 1.33 -10.61
C PHE A 428 8.54 1.06 -10.25
N TYR A 429 9.46 1.91 -10.73
CA TYR A 429 10.88 1.83 -10.41
C TYR A 429 11.13 1.94 -8.90
N ARG A 430 10.50 2.93 -8.24
CA ARG A 430 10.62 3.14 -6.78
C ARG A 430 10.17 1.91 -5.99
N ILE A 431 9.20 1.14 -6.51
CA ILE A 431 8.76 -0.09 -5.84
C ILE A 431 9.93 -1.08 -5.73
N TYR A 432 10.66 -1.29 -6.83
CA TYR A 432 11.80 -2.20 -6.88
C TYR A 432 13.07 -1.65 -6.22
N GLU A 433 13.30 -0.33 -6.29
CA GLU A 433 14.48 0.31 -5.68
C GLU A 433 14.37 0.40 -4.15
N LYS A 434 13.22 0.86 -3.62
CA LYS A 434 13.09 1.20 -2.19
C LYS A 434 12.63 0.02 -1.34
N TYR A 435 11.69 -0.78 -1.81
CA TYR A 435 10.98 -1.74 -0.94
C TYR A 435 11.49 -3.18 -1.10
N LEU A 436 12.02 -3.53 -2.26
CA LEU A 436 12.55 -4.86 -2.56
C LEU A 436 13.84 -5.25 -1.79
N PRO A 437 14.78 -4.32 -1.53
CA PRO A 437 15.97 -4.63 -0.74
C PRO A 437 15.66 -5.08 0.69
N GLU A 438 14.50 -4.69 1.22
CA GLU A 438 14.05 -5.03 2.58
C GLU A 438 13.14 -6.28 2.63
N CYS A 439 12.69 -6.79 1.47
CA CYS A 439 11.75 -7.89 1.36
C CYS A 439 12.46 -9.25 1.21
N ALA A 440 12.39 -10.08 2.24
CA ALA A 440 12.94 -11.44 2.23
C ALA A 440 12.03 -12.49 1.53
N ASP A 441 10.75 -12.17 1.25
CA ASP A 441 9.85 -12.98 0.40
C ASP A 441 8.78 -12.09 -0.27
N TYR A 442 8.14 -12.60 -1.32
CA TYR A 442 7.07 -11.92 -2.07
C TYR A 442 5.77 -11.69 -1.27
N SER A 443 5.47 -12.51 -0.25
CA SER A 443 4.30 -12.32 0.61
C SER A 443 4.40 -11.04 1.45
N LYS A 444 5.61 -10.61 1.82
CA LYS A 444 5.84 -9.32 2.48
C LYS A 444 5.61 -8.14 1.54
N PHE A 445 5.94 -8.30 0.27
CA PHE A 445 5.69 -7.30 -0.77
C PHE A 445 4.19 -7.08 -1.01
N MET A 446 3.41 -8.17 -1.05
CA MET A 446 1.94 -8.15 -1.08
C MET A 446 1.28 -7.57 0.20
N LEU A 447 2.01 -7.49 1.32
CA LEU A 447 1.56 -6.87 2.57
C LEU A 447 1.83 -5.36 2.61
N HIS A 448 2.62 -4.81 1.67
CA HIS A 448 2.92 -3.39 1.58
C HIS A 448 2.02 -2.65 0.58
N LYS A 449 0.85 -3.21 0.20
CA LYS A 449 -0.14 -2.56 -0.68
C LYS A 449 -0.41 -1.10 -0.26
N ASP A 450 -0.46 -0.82 1.03
CA ASP A 450 -0.73 0.52 1.57
C ASP A 450 0.29 1.60 1.17
N LEU A 451 1.51 1.20 0.77
CA LEU A 451 2.64 2.06 0.39
C LEU A 451 2.81 2.23 -1.13
N LEU A 452 2.10 1.45 -1.95
CA LEU A 452 2.38 1.27 -3.38
C LEU A 452 1.34 1.97 -4.30
N TRP A 453 0.32 2.58 -3.69
CA TRP A 453 -0.86 3.12 -4.38
C TRP A 453 -1.11 4.57 -4.00
N ARG A 454 -1.42 5.42 -5.00
CA ARG A 454 -1.91 6.78 -4.72
C ARG A 454 -3.21 6.68 -3.91
N PRO A 455 -3.56 7.67 -3.06
CA PRO A 455 -4.83 7.68 -2.32
C PRO A 455 -6.06 7.37 -3.19
N LYS A 456 -6.13 7.93 -4.41
CA LYS A 456 -7.19 7.68 -5.39
C LYS A 456 -7.20 6.24 -5.97
N GLU A 457 -6.06 5.57 -6.01
CA GLU A 457 -5.92 4.21 -6.52
C GLU A 457 -6.25 3.18 -5.42
N ARG A 458 -5.83 3.46 -4.17
CA ARG A 458 -6.28 2.76 -2.95
C ARG A 458 -7.79 2.77 -2.85
N PHE A 459 -8.35 3.94 -3.11
CA PHE A 459 -9.78 4.16 -3.18
C PHE A 459 -10.46 3.26 -4.23
N LEU A 460 -9.97 3.24 -5.47
CA LEU A 460 -10.56 2.46 -6.57
C LEU A 460 -10.45 0.94 -6.36
N GLN A 461 -9.38 0.44 -5.75
CA GLN A 461 -9.24 -0.99 -5.40
C GLN A 461 -10.25 -1.45 -4.35
N SER A 462 -10.47 -0.59 -3.38
CA SER A 462 -11.17 -0.95 -2.16
C SER A 462 -12.69 -0.70 -2.27
N THR A 463 -13.11 0.05 -3.30
CA THR A 463 -14.50 0.35 -3.64
C THR A 463 -15.00 -0.31 -4.91
N ARG A 464 -14.15 -1.08 -5.63
CA ARG A 464 -14.56 -1.76 -6.87
C ARG A 464 -15.67 -2.77 -6.55
N PRO A 465 -16.86 -2.67 -7.18
CA PRO A 465 -17.83 -3.76 -7.15
C PRO A 465 -17.16 -5.04 -7.66
N ALA A 466 -17.65 -6.21 -7.22
CA ALA A 466 -17.25 -7.47 -7.83
C ALA A 466 -17.38 -7.32 -9.35
N VAL A 467 -16.27 -7.55 -10.06
CA VAL A 467 -16.22 -7.38 -11.50
C VAL A 467 -17.34 -8.20 -12.12
N GLN A 468 -18.26 -7.52 -12.80
CA GLN A 468 -19.25 -8.20 -13.63
C GLN A 468 -18.55 -8.62 -14.91
N VAL A 469 -18.15 -9.88 -14.94
CA VAL A 469 -17.63 -10.54 -16.14
C VAL A 469 -18.83 -10.96 -16.98
N ASP A 470 -18.69 -10.89 -18.31
CA ASP A 470 -19.70 -11.45 -19.21
C ASP A 470 -19.96 -12.91 -18.84
N SER A 471 -21.24 -13.30 -18.73
CA SER A 471 -21.66 -14.66 -18.42
C SER A 471 -21.01 -15.73 -19.30
N ARG A 472 -20.57 -15.35 -20.50
CA ARG A 472 -19.82 -16.23 -21.41
C ARG A 472 -18.51 -16.75 -20.81
N TYR A 473 -17.83 -15.99 -19.97
CA TYR A 473 -16.58 -16.41 -19.33
C TYR A 473 -16.80 -17.14 -17.99
N GLN A 474 -18.04 -17.26 -17.53
CA GLN A 474 -18.37 -17.98 -16.29
C GLN A 474 -17.84 -19.43 -16.28
N PRO A 475 -17.86 -20.20 -17.39
CA PRO A 475 -17.24 -21.52 -17.43
C PRO A 475 -15.76 -21.54 -17.02
N PHE A 476 -14.97 -20.54 -17.43
CA PHE A 476 -13.57 -20.40 -16.97
C PHE A 476 -13.50 -20.19 -15.45
N LEU A 477 -14.33 -19.31 -14.91
CA LEU A 477 -14.33 -18.99 -13.47
C LEU A 477 -14.82 -20.16 -12.61
N ASP A 478 -15.74 -20.98 -13.15
CA ASP A 478 -16.27 -22.15 -12.47
C ASP A 478 -15.26 -23.32 -12.49
N GLU A 479 -14.58 -23.52 -13.63
CA GLU A 479 -13.60 -24.59 -13.83
C GLU A 479 -12.23 -24.26 -13.20
N TYR A 480 -11.83 -22.99 -13.23
CA TYR A 480 -10.56 -22.47 -12.71
C TYR A 480 -10.83 -21.43 -11.61
N PRO A 481 -11.26 -21.84 -10.40
CA PRO A 481 -11.67 -20.92 -9.34
C PRO A 481 -10.53 -20.09 -8.72
N TRP A 482 -9.28 -20.35 -9.10
CA TRP A 482 -8.11 -19.55 -8.76
C TRP A 482 -7.88 -18.39 -9.76
N LEU A 483 -8.52 -18.41 -10.93
CA LEU A 483 -8.47 -17.33 -11.90
C LEU A 483 -9.39 -16.18 -11.44
N SER A 484 -8.84 -14.96 -11.38
CA SER A 484 -9.61 -13.80 -10.93
C SER A 484 -10.57 -13.31 -12.02
N ALA A 485 -11.77 -12.90 -11.63
CA ALA A 485 -12.71 -12.19 -12.51
C ALA A 485 -12.11 -10.90 -13.10
N ASP A 486 -11.16 -10.28 -12.41
CA ASP A 486 -10.47 -9.07 -12.88
C ASP A 486 -9.69 -9.30 -14.19
N VAL A 487 -9.19 -10.52 -14.41
CA VAL A 487 -8.48 -10.92 -15.64
C VAL A 487 -9.35 -10.69 -16.88
N PHE A 488 -10.65 -10.98 -16.77
CA PHE A 488 -11.61 -10.80 -17.86
C PHE A 488 -12.16 -9.38 -17.98
N ALA A 489 -12.20 -8.60 -16.89
CA ALA A 489 -12.59 -7.18 -16.97
C ALA A 489 -11.53 -6.32 -17.63
N ALA A 490 -10.27 -6.64 -17.36
CA ALA A 490 -9.17 -5.82 -17.81
C ALA A 490 -8.93 -5.99 -19.32
N LEU A 491 -9.54 -7.01 -19.96
CA LEU A 491 -9.41 -7.31 -21.38
C LEU A 491 -7.93 -7.32 -21.83
N TYR A 492 -7.06 -7.80 -20.94
CA TYR A 492 -5.59 -7.75 -21.03
C TYR A 492 -5.03 -6.42 -21.57
N GLY A 493 -5.60 -5.28 -21.16
CA GLY A 493 -5.10 -3.95 -21.53
C GLY A 493 -5.57 -3.45 -22.90
N THR A 494 -6.35 -4.22 -23.67
CA THR A 494 -6.89 -3.75 -24.96
C THR A 494 -7.75 -2.49 -24.85
N HIS A 495 -8.45 -2.32 -23.71
CA HIS A 495 -9.26 -1.14 -23.40
C HIS A 495 -8.41 0.11 -23.13
N CYS A 496 -7.10 -0.03 -22.90
CA CYS A 496 -6.20 1.09 -22.65
C CYS A 496 -5.67 1.75 -23.92
N PHE A 497 -5.83 1.11 -25.09
CA PHE A 497 -5.50 1.75 -26.38
C PHE A 497 -6.46 2.91 -26.70
N PRO A 498 -6.00 3.92 -27.47
CA PRO A 498 -6.87 4.99 -27.99
C PRO A 498 -8.11 4.45 -28.71
N ARG A 499 -9.25 5.13 -28.58
CA ARG A 499 -10.54 4.68 -29.13
C ARG A 499 -10.48 4.36 -30.62
N ASP A 500 -9.81 5.19 -31.39
CA ASP A 500 -9.68 5.03 -32.85
C ASP A 500 -8.83 3.81 -33.21
N LEU A 501 -7.77 3.55 -32.45
CA LEU A 501 -6.95 2.36 -32.62
C LEU A 501 -7.76 1.10 -32.30
N ARG A 502 -8.52 1.10 -31.20
CA ARG A 502 -9.41 -0.04 -30.85
C ARG A 502 -10.38 -0.33 -31.98
N GLY A 503 -11.05 0.68 -32.54
CA GLY A 503 -11.96 0.49 -33.67
C GLY A 503 -11.31 -0.21 -34.86
N ARG A 504 -10.06 0.11 -35.17
CA ARG A 504 -9.30 -0.51 -36.27
C ARG A 504 -8.83 -1.92 -35.95
N LEU A 505 -8.35 -2.19 -34.73
CA LEU A 505 -7.99 -3.54 -34.28
C LEU A 505 -9.18 -4.51 -34.41
N ARG A 506 -10.41 -4.03 -34.17
CA ARG A 506 -11.64 -4.83 -34.33
C ARG A 506 -12.04 -5.11 -35.77
N ALA A 507 -11.60 -4.29 -36.72
CA ALA A 507 -12.09 -4.33 -38.10
C ALA A 507 -11.38 -5.44 -38.91
N HIS A 508 -10.05 -5.49 -38.87
CA HIS A 508 -9.24 -6.39 -39.70
C HIS A 508 -7.91 -6.73 -39.02
N GLY A 509 -7.41 -7.96 -39.25
CA GLY A 509 -6.06 -8.39 -38.87
C GLY A 509 -6.01 -9.70 -38.10
N ASP A 510 -4.82 -10.18 -37.80
CA ASP A 510 -4.60 -11.34 -36.92
C ASP A 510 -4.02 -10.89 -35.56
N VAL A 511 -4.22 -11.70 -34.51
CA VAL A 511 -3.67 -11.47 -33.17
C VAL A 511 -2.67 -12.57 -32.84
N ILE A 512 -1.55 -12.21 -32.23
CA ILE A 512 -0.61 -13.17 -31.63
C ILE A 512 -0.70 -13.00 -30.12
N ASP A 513 -1.06 -14.08 -29.44
CA ASP A 513 -1.17 -14.19 -28.00
C ASP A 513 -0.03 -15.08 -27.48
N ALA A 514 1.07 -14.45 -27.08
CA ALA A 514 2.24 -15.14 -26.54
C ALA A 514 2.18 -15.20 -25.01
N GLY A 515 2.26 -16.41 -24.47
CA GLY A 515 1.88 -16.70 -23.09
C GLY A 515 0.35 -16.80 -22.98
N ALA A 516 -0.25 -17.65 -23.82
CA ALA A 516 -1.69 -17.86 -23.84
C ALA A 516 -2.18 -18.76 -22.70
N PHE A 517 -1.26 -19.47 -22.02
CA PHE A 517 -1.54 -20.32 -20.87
C PHE A 517 -2.69 -21.30 -21.14
N ILE A 518 -3.82 -21.17 -20.45
CA ILE A 518 -5.00 -22.02 -20.63
C ILE A 518 -6.01 -21.43 -21.63
N GLY A 519 -5.67 -20.34 -22.31
CA GLY A 519 -6.48 -19.69 -23.35
C GLY A 519 -7.42 -18.60 -22.87
N ASP A 520 -7.31 -18.16 -21.62
CA ASP A 520 -8.10 -17.08 -21.03
C ASP A 520 -7.90 -15.73 -21.75
N SER A 521 -6.69 -15.41 -22.18
CA SER A 521 -6.42 -14.25 -23.05
C SER A 521 -6.88 -14.48 -24.49
N ALA A 522 -6.65 -15.67 -25.04
CA ALA A 522 -6.94 -15.98 -26.44
C ALA A 522 -8.45 -15.85 -26.75
N VAL A 523 -9.30 -16.32 -25.84
CA VAL A 523 -10.76 -16.19 -25.95
C VAL A 523 -11.19 -14.72 -25.90
N GLN A 524 -10.60 -13.92 -25.02
CA GLN A 524 -10.89 -12.48 -24.94
C GLN A 524 -10.44 -11.74 -26.20
N PHE A 525 -9.30 -12.10 -26.78
CA PHE A 525 -8.86 -11.51 -28.05
C PHE A 525 -9.76 -11.92 -29.22
N ALA A 526 -10.25 -13.16 -29.26
CA ALA A 526 -11.21 -13.60 -30.27
C ALA A 526 -12.55 -12.84 -30.19
N ASP A 527 -12.96 -12.43 -28.99
CA ASP A 527 -14.16 -11.62 -28.77
C ASP A 527 -13.91 -10.12 -29.03
N PHE A 528 -12.73 -9.62 -28.67
CA PHE A 528 -12.34 -8.24 -28.96
C PHE A 528 -12.17 -8.02 -30.47
N CYS A 529 -11.53 -8.95 -31.18
CA CYS A 529 -11.29 -8.92 -32.61
C CYS A 529 -12.10 -10.02 -33.32
N PRO A 530 -13.42 -9.84 -33.53
CA PRO A 530 -14.32 -10.90 -33.97
C PRO A 530 -13.98 -11.49 -35.35
N ASN A 531 -13.25 -10.73 -36.17
CA ASN A 531 -12.85 -11.12 -37.53
C ASN A 531 -11.39 -11.61 -37.63
N ALA A 532 -10.67 -11.65 -36.51
CA ALA A 532 -9.25 -12.02 -36.49
C ALA A 532 -9.06 -13.51 -36.19
N ARG A 533 -7.98 -14.09 -36.74
CA ARG A 533 -7.41 -15.32 -36.19
C ARG A 533 -6.55 -14.96 -34.99
N VAL A 534 -6.57 -15.79 -33.95
CA VAL A 534 -5.73 -15.63 -32.76
C VAL A 534 -4.75 -16.80 -32.73
N LEU A 535 -3.46 -16.53 -32.93
CA LEU A 535 -2.41 -17.51 -32.71
C LEU A 535 -2.07 -17.53 -31.21
N ALA A 536 -2.39 -18.62 -30.51
CA ALA A 536 -2.22 -18.75 -29.07
C ALA A 536 -1.05 -19.69 -28.77
N LEU A 537 -0.02 -19.18 -28.09
CA LEU A 537 1.24 -19.89 -27.87
C LEU A 537 1.36 -20.33 -26.42
N GLU A 538 1.56 -21.64 -26.20
CA GLU A 538 1.79 -22.22 -24.88
C GLU A 538 2.72 -23.43 -24.97
N PRO A 539 3.97 -23.35 -24.50
CA PRO A 539 4.93 -24.45 -24.59
C PRO A 539 4.71 -25.59 -23.58
N ASP A 540 4.06 -25.35 -22.43
CA ASP A 540 3.82 -26.41 -21.45
C ASP A 540 2.73 -27.37 -21.95
N PRO A 541 2.99 -28.69 -22.06
CA PRO A 541 2.03 -29.64 -22.61
C PRO A 541 0.70 -29.76 -21.85
N VAL A 542 0.70 -29.51 -20.53
CA VAL A 542 -0.53 -29.58 -19.71
C VAL A 542 -1.37 -28.34 -19.94
N ASN A 543 -0.76 -27.15 -19.90
CA ASN A 543 -1.44 -25.89 -20.19
C ASN A 543 -1.92 -25.84 -21.64
N PHE A 544 -1.10 -26.30 -22.58
CA PHE A 544 -1.44 -26.41 -23.99
C PHE A 544 -2.66 -27.31 -24.22
N LYS A 545 -2.73 -28.46 -23.54
CA LYS A 545 -3.90 -29.34 -23.62
C LYS A 545 -5.17 -28.64 -23.12
N ARG A 546 -5.09 -27.90 -22.00
CA ARG A 546 -6.21 -27.12 -21.46
C ARG A 546 -6.62 -25.99 -22.39
N LEU A 547 -5.66 -25.28 -22.99
CA LEU A 547 -5.89 -24.30 -24.03
C LEU A 547 -6.73 -24.90 -25.18
N GLN A 548 -6.36 -26.09 -25.67
CA GLN A 548 -7.14 -26.76 -26.72
C GLN A 548 -8.56 -27.14 -26.27
N GLU A 549 -8.71 -27.62 -25.03
CA GLU A 549 -10.01 -27.99 -24.46
C GLU A 549 -10.92 -26.76 -24.29
N ASN A 550 -10.38 -25.66 -23.75
CA ASN A 550 -11.12 -24.41 -23.56
C ASN A 550 -11.48 -23.77 -24.92
N VAL A 551 -10.58 -23.76 -25.91
CA VAL A 551 -10.90 -23.26 -27.27
C VAL A 551 -12.12 -23.99 -27.86
N LYS A 552 -12.19 -25.31 -27.69
CA LYS A 552 -13.34 -26.13 -28.12
C LYS A 552 -14.60 -25.82 -27.35
N GLN A 553 -14.50 -25.72 -26.02
CA GLN A 553 -15.62 -25.40 -25.13
C GLN A 553 -16.29 -24.07 -25.51
N PHE A 554 -15.50 -23.08 -25.95
CA PHE A 554 -15.99 -21.77 -26.39
C PHE A 554 -16.45 -21.72 -27.85
N GLY A 555 -16.33 -22.83 -28.60
CA GLY A 555 -16.69 -22.92 -30.02
C GLY A 555 -15.82 -22.04 -30.91
N LEU A 556 -14.53 -21.93 -30.58
CA LEU A 556 -13.56 -21.07 -31.26
C LEU A 556 -12.55 -21.87 -32.10
N ASP A 557 -12.82 -23.16 -32.35
CA ASP A 557 -12.07 -24.00 -33.27
C ASP A 557 -11.93 -23.33 -34.65
N GLY A 558 -10.69 -23.29 -35.15
CA GLY A 558 -10.36 -22.65 -36.42
C GLY A 558 -10.27 -21.12 -36.37
N ARG A 559 -10.70 -20.48 -35.26
CA ARG A 559 -10.50 -19.05 -35.01
C ARG A 559 -9.30 -18.80 -34.10
N ILE A 560 -9.19 -19.57 -33.02
CA ILE A 560 -7.98 -19.66 -32.20
C ILE A 560 -7.14 -20.83 -32.73
N ILE A 561 -5.85 -20.58 -32.95
CA ILE A 561 -4.86 -21.53 -33.47
C ILE A 561 -3.84 -21.76 -32.35
N PRO A 562 -3.98 -22.84 -31.55
CA PRO A 562 -3.00 -23.18 -30.53
C PRO A 562 -1.70 -23.73 -31.14
N GLU A 563 -0.55 -23.26 -30.68
CA GLU A 563 0.77 -23.82 -31.03
C GLU A 563 1.59 -24.16 -29.76
N PRO A 564 2.16 -25.39 -29.66
CA PRO A 564 2.87 -25.86 -28.47
C PRO A 564 4.35 -25.45 -28.47
N VAL A 565 4.62 -24.15 -28.64
CA VAL A 565 5.97 -23.61 -28.84
C VAL A 565 6.25 -22.44 -27.90
N GLY A 566 7.50 -22.35 -27.45
CA GLY A 566 8.03 -21.16 -26.79
C GLY A 566 8.58 -20.17 -27.81
N LEU A 567 8.76 -18.92 -27.38
CA LEU A 567 9.31 -17.86 -28.21
C LEU A 567 10.72 -17.46 -27.78
N HIS A 568 11.55 -17.15 -28.76
CA HIS A 568 12.86 -16.53 -28.57
C HIS A 568 13.26 -15.75 -29.83
N ASP A 569 14.48 -15.21 -29.85
CA ASP A 569 15.10 -14.58 -31.02
C ASP A 569 15.67 -15.59 -32.06
N HIS A 570 15.61 -16.88 -31.78
CA HIS A 570 16.06 -17.97 -32.65
C HIS A 570 15.16 -19.22 -32.51
N GLN A 571 15.29 -20.14 -33.47
CA GLN A 571 14.69 -21.47 -33.38
C GLN A 571 15.59 -22.42 -32.60
N GLY A 572 15.00 -23.30 -31.80
CA GLY A 572 15.75 -24.24 -30.99
C GLY A 572 14.84 -25.05 -30.07
N SER A 573 15.37 -25.38 -28.91
CA SER A 573 14.61 -26.04 -27.84
C SER A 573 15.18 -25.64 -26.49
N PHE A 574 14.35 -25.71 -25.46
CA PHE A 574 14.76 -25.52 -24.07
C PHE A 574 14.19 -26.65 -23.21
N GLN A 575 14.78 -26.85 -22.03
CA GLN A 575 14.17 -27.74 -21.04
C GLN A 575 13.44 -26.90 -19.99
N MET A 576 12.34 -27.44 -19.49
CA MET A 576 11.64 -26.87 -18.35
C MET A 576 11.33 -27.98 -17.35
N HIS A 577 11.39 -27.64 -16.08
CA HIS A 577 10.99 -28.54 -15.00
C HIS A 577 9.47 -28.68 -15.01
N HIS A 578 8.99 -29.93 -15.07
CA HIS A 578 7.59 -30.27 -14.97
C HIS A 578 7.27 -30.87 -13.58
N HIS A 579 6.40 -30.21 -12.81
CA HIS A 579 5.86 -30.77 -11.58
C HIS A 579 4.67 -31.70 -11.91
N GLY A 580 4.99 -32.98 -12.09
CA GLY A 580 4.15 -34.06 -12.64
C GLY A 580 2.62 -34.04 -12.45
N VAL A 581 1.91 -34.49 -13.50
CA VAL A 581 0.62 -35.24 -13.63
C VAL A 581 -0.60 -34.92 -12.73
N THR A 582 -0.52 -34.05 -11.73
CA THR A 582 -1.71 -33.67 -10.94
C THR A 582 -2.55 -32.65 -11.71
N ASP A 583 -3.90 -32.79 -11.66
CA ASP A 583 -4.91 -31.96 -12.35
C ASP A 583 -4.91 -30.46 -11.97
N PHE A 584 -3.83 -29.93 -11.38
CA PHE A 584 -3.65 -28.51 -11.12
C PHE A 584 -2.74 -27.90 -12.20
N PRO A 585 -3.13 -26.76 -12.80
CA PRO A 585 -2.26 -26.07 -13.74
C PRO A 585 -1.02 -25.60 -13.02
N ASP A 586 0.15 -25.84 -13.61
CA ASP A 586 1.40 -25.29 -13.11
C ASP A 586 1.34 -23.77 -13.31
N GLN A 587 1.56 -23.01 -12.25
CA GLN A 587 1.37 -21.55 -12.26
C GLN A 587 2.60 -20.89 -12.89
N GLY A 588 2.62 -20.85 -14.22
CA GLY A 588 3.62 -20.16 -15.03
C GLY A 588 4.97 -20.87 -15.07
N THR A 589 5.26 -21.61 -16.15
CA THR A 589 6.57 -22.22 -16.36
C THR A 589 7.50 -21.19 -17.01
N SER A 590 8.32 -20.50 -16.21
CA SER A 590 9.34 -19.59 -16.75
C SER A 590 10.48 -20.37 -17.40
N LEU A 591 10.84 -19.96 -18.63
CA LEU A 591 12.02 -20.38 -19.39
C LEU A 591 13.34 -20.27 -18.61
N LEU A 592 13.35 -19.49 -17.52
CA LEU A 592 14.56 -19.15 -16.80
C LEU A 592 14.94 -20.15 -15.69
N ASN A 593 14.07 -21.12 -15.34
CA ASN A 593 14.38 -22.17 -14.36
C ASN A 593 15.58 -23.05 -14.77
N ASP A 594 15.96 -23.05 -16.05
CA ASP A 594 16.95 -23.96 -16.63
C ASP A 594 18.39 -23.39 -16.64
N PHE A 595 18.61 -22.13 -16.23
CA PHE A 595 19.96 -21.55 -16.13
C PHE A 595 20.70 -21.89 -14.82
N ARG A 596 20.10 -22.69 -13.94
CA ARG A 596 20.80 -23.29 -12.78
C ARG A 596 21.53 -24.56 -13.22
N GLN A 597 22.85 -24.45 -13.39
CA GLN A 597 23.72 -25.57 -13.02
C GLN A 597 23.79 -25.61 -11.50
N GLU A 598 22.85 -26.28 -10.83
CA GLU A 598 23.05 -26.71 -9.45
C GLU A 598 22.68 -28.19 -9.32
N ASP A 599 23.70 -28.96 -8.93
CA ASP A 599 23.65 -30.38 -8.68
C ASP A 599 22.57 -30.75 -7.64
N GLY A 600 21.62 -31.59 -8.05
CA GLY A 600 21.10 -32.62 -7.15
C GLY A 600 19.72 -32.42 -6.52
N ASP A 601 18.66 -32.21 -7.31
CA ASP A 601 17.30 -32.59 -6.87
C ASP A 601 16.67 -33.64 -7.80
N GLN A 602 16.51 -34.84 -7.27
CA GLN A 602 15.91 -36.00 -7.97
C GLN A 602 14.40 -35.97 -7.75
N GLY A 603 13.62 -35.39 -8.68
CA GLY A 603 12.16 -35.52 -8.62
C GLY A 603 11.27 -34.74 -9.60
N ALA A 604 11.77 -33.80 -10.41
CA ALA A 604 10.99 -33.15 -11.47
C ALA A 604 11.32 -33.76 -12.83
N ASP A 605 10.30 -34.15 -13.61
CA ASP A 605 10.51 -34.62 -14.99
C ASP A 605 10.91 -33.41 -15.84
N LEU A 606 12.09 -33.41 -16.45
CA LEU A 606 12.49 -32.38 -17.41
C LEU A 606 11.80 -32.65 -18.75
N ILE A 607 11.05 -31.68 -19.26
CA ILE A 607 10.43 -31.75 -20.59
C ILE A 607 11.17 -30.82 -21.56
N THR A 608 11.38 -31.28 -22.79
CA THR A 608 11.98 -30.46 -23.85
C THR A 608 10.87 -29.83 -24.67
N CYS A 609 10.86 -28.50 -24.75
CA CYS A 609 9.90 -27.72 -25.53
C CYS A 609 10.62 -27.03 -26.70
N GLU A 610 9.92 -26.91 -27.84
CA GLU A 610 10.47 -26.24 -29.03
C GLU A 610 10.42 -24.72 -28.86
N LEU A 611 11.47 -24.04 -29.36
CA LEU A 611 11.54 -22.59 -29.49
C LEU A 611 11.44 -22.19 -30.94
N THR A 612 10.73 -21.10 -31.20
CA THR A 612 10.66 -20.48 -32.52
C THR A 612 10.60 -18.96 -32.42
N THR A 613 10.65 -18.30 -33.57
CA THR A 613 10.55 -16.85 -33.69
C THR A 613 9.12 -16.46 -34.12
N ILE A 614 8.71 -15.25 -33.75
CA ILE A 614 7.42 -14.70 -34.20
C ILE A 614 7.40 -14.58 -35.73
N ASP A 615 8.53 -14.18 -36.35
CA ASP A 615 8.64 -14.07 -37.81
C ASP A 615 8.37 -15.41 -38.51
N ALA A 616 8.92 -16.51 -38.00
CA ALA A 616 8.69 -17.85 -38.56
C ALA A 616 7.22 -18.30 -38.40
N LEU A 617 6.58 -17.99 -37.27
CA LEU A 617 5.16 -18.30 -37.05
C LEU A 617 4.24 -17.49 -37.96
N VAL A 618 4.55 -16.20 -38.14
CA VAL A 618 3.81 -15.31 -39.04
C VAL A 618 3.88 -15.84 -40.48
N GLU A 619 5.05 -16.30 -40.93
CA GLU A 619 5.20 -16.93 -42.24
C GLU A 619 4.43 -18.26 -42.32
N LYS A 620 4.66 -19.18 -41.37
CA LYS A 620 4.03 -20.52 -41.32
C LYS A 620 2.51 -20.46 -41.44
N HIS A 621 1.88 -19.53 -40.73
CA HIS A 621 0.41 -19.41 -40.68
C HIS A 621 -0.15 -18.36 -41.65
N GLY A 622 0.71 -17.69 -42.43
CA GLY A 622 0.32 -16.61 -43.33
C GLY A 622 -0.42 -15.49 -42.60
N LEU A 623 0.09 -15.07 -41.44
CA LEU A 623 -0.55 -14.09 -40.56
C LEU A 623 -0.27 -12.65 -41.03
N ARG A 624 -1.20 -11.76 -40.70
CA ARG A 624 -1.07 -10.30 -40.84
C ARG A 624 -1.35 -9.66 -39.47
N PRO A 625 -0.40 -9.77 -38.53
CA PRO A 625 -0.65 -9.38 -37.16
C PRO A 625 -0.93 -7.88 -37.05
N VAL A 626 -1.99 -7.54 -36.33
CA VAL A 626 -2.34 -6.16 -35.95
C VAL A 626 -2.17 -5.92 -34.45
N LEU A 627 -2.11 -7.01 -33.67
CA LEU A 627 -1.88 -6.99 -32.23
C LEU A 627 -0.97 -8.16 -31.84
N ILE A 628 0.02 -7.89 -31.00
CA ILE A 628 0.84 -8.91 -30.35
C ILE A 628 0.79 -8.65 -28.83
N LYS A 629 0.38 -9.65 -28.05
CA LYS A 629 0.48 -9.66 -26.59
C LYS A 629 1.66 -10.53 -26.18
N LEU A 630 2.46 -10.06 -25.24
CA LEU A 630 3.65 -10.71 -24.72
C LEU A 630 3.60 -10.74 -23.19
N ASP A 631 3.55 -11.94 -22.64
CA ASP A 631 3.46 -12.23 -21.20
C ASP A 631 4.09 -13.61 -21.00
N ILE A 632 5.41 -13.67 -21.18
CA ILE A 632 6.16 -14.92 -21.42
C ILE A 632 7.18 -15.13 -20.29
N GLU A 633 6.90 -14.59 -19.11
CA GLU A 633 7.65 -14.88 -17.89
C GLU A 633 9.16 -14.56 -17.98
N GLY A 634 9.51 -13.44 -18.65
CA GLY A 634 10.87 -12.86 -18.66
C GLY A 634 11.67 -13.01 -19.97
N VAL A 635 11.02 -13.41 -21.07
CA VAL A 635 11.62 -13.49 -22.42
C VAL A 635 10.94 -12.57 -23.44
N GLU A 636 10.21 -11.55 -22.97
CA GLU A 636 9.47 -10.61 -23.80
C GLU A 636 10.38 -9.88 -24.79
N LYS A 637 11.56 -9.44 -24.34
CA LYS A 637 12.55 -8.80 -25.21
C LYS A 637 13.05 -9.74 -26.31
N GLU A 638 13.40 -10.97 -25.98
CA GLU A 638 13.91 -11.96 -26.94
C GLU A 638 12.84 -12.35 -27.96
N ALA A 639 11.60 -12.53 -27.53
CA ALA A 639 10.47 -12.76 -28.44
C ALA A 639 10.29 -11.60 -29.44
N LEU A 640 10.46 -10.34 -28.99
CA LEU A 640 10.41 -9.17 -29.87
C LEU A 640 11.60 -9.10 -30.83
N LEU A 641 12.80 -9.50 -30.42
CA LEU A 641 13.95 -9.63 -31.32
C LEU A 641 13.67 -10.64 -32.44
N GLY A 642 13.02 -11.75 -32.12
CA GLY A 642 12.51 -12.74 -33.08
C GLY A 642 11.27 -12.29 -33.88
N ALA A 643 10.76 -11.09 -33.65
CA ALA A 643 9.63 -10.49 -34.37
C ALA A 643 10.06 -9.34 -35.29
N ARG A 644 11.36 -9.14 -35.50
CA ARG A 644 11.89 -7.93 -36.13
C ARG A 644 11.29 -7.69 -37.52
N GLU A 645 11.20 -8.70 -38.37
CA GLU A 645 10.64 -8.54 -39.72
C GLU A 645 9.15 -8.22 -39.67
N THR A 646 8.42 -8.89 -38.77
CA THR A 646 7.00 -8.66 -38.50
C THR A 646 6.73 -7.24 -38.03
N LEU A 647 7.52 -6.73 -37.08
CA LEU A 647 7.42 -5.36 -36.57
C LEU A 647 7.67 -4.33 -37.68
N MET A 648 8.74 -4.52 -38.46
CA MET A 648 9.08 -3.61 -39.57
C MET A 648 8.00 -3.61 -40.67
N ARG A 649 7.42 -4.78 -40.96
CA ARG A 649 6.45 -4.96 -42.04
C ARG A 649 5.03 -4.55 -41.68
N TYR A 650 4.53 -4.98 -40.53
CA TYR A 650 3.11 -4.85 -40.18
C TYR A 650 2.86 -3.78 -39.12
N ARG A 651 3.87 -3.38 -38.35
CA ARG A 651 3.77 -2.40 -37.26
C ARG A 651 2.57 -2.66 -36.33
N PRO A 652 2.43 -3.89 -35.80
CA PRO A 652 1.30 -4.23 -34.94
C PRO A 652 1.29 -3.37 -33.68
N ALA A 653 0.12 -3.20 -33.07
CA ALA A 653 0.05 -2.76 -31.68
C ALA A 653 0.63 -3.86 -30.77
N LEU A 654 1.29 -3.45 -29.69
CA LEU A 654 1.93 -4.34 -28.73
C LEU A 654 1.33 -4.11 -27.35
N ILE A 655 1.11 -5.20 -26.63
CA ILE A 655 0.86 -5.22 -25.18
C ILE A 655 1.97 -6.07 -24.58
N VAL A 656 2.87 -5.44 -23.82
CA VAL A 656 4.06 -6.11 -23.30
C VAL A 656 4.02 -6.08 -21.78
N SER A 657 3.96 -7.24 -21.14
CA SER A 657 4.21 -7.38 -19.70
C SER A 657 5.68 -7.06 -19.41
N VAL A 658 5.92 -6.03 -18.60
CA VAL A 658 7.29 -5.51 -18.36
C VAL A 658 7.77 -5.75 -16.93
N TYR A 659 7.08 -6.61 -16.19
CA TYR A 659 7.36 -6.84 -14.76
C TYR A 659 8.18 -8.11 -14.48
N HIS A 660 8.19 -9.08 -15.39
CA HIS A 660 8.86 -10.37 -15.18
C HIS A 660 10.38 -10.25 -15.08
N HIS A 661 11.01 -9.43 -15.93
CA HIS A 661 12.45 -9.19 -15.89
C HIS A 661 12.77 -7.70 -16.10
N PRO A 662 13.77 -7.13 -15.38
CA PRO A 662 14.12 -5.70 -15.49
C PRO A 662 14.52 -5.27 -16.91
N LYS A 663 15.14 -6.15 -17.69
CA LYS A 663 15.45 -5.90 -19.12
C LYS A 663 14.19 -5.56 -19.94
N ASP A 664 13.04 -6.15 -19.62
CA ASP A 664 11.81 -5.92 -20.38
C ASP A 664 11.28 -4.51 -20.12
N PHE A 665 11.44 -4.02 -18.89
CA PHE A 665 11.13 -2.66 -18.51
C PHE A 665 12.11 -1.63 -19.08
N PHE A 666 13.41 -1.84 -18.91
CA PHE A 666 14.41 -0.84 -19.23
C PHE A 666 14.84 -0.82 -20.70
N GLU A 667 14.79 -1.97 -21.40
CA GLU A 667 15.49 -2.11 -22.67
C GLU A 667 14.56 -2.25 -23.88
N ILE A 668 13.32 -2.73 -23.71
CA ILE A 668 12.39 -2.93 -24.84
C ILE A 668 12.05 -1.59 -25.51
N LYS A 669 11.68 -0.56 -24.74
CA LYS A 669 11.30 0.73 -25.31
C LYS A 669 12.46 1.39 -26.07
N PRO A 670 13.67 1.57 -25.51
CA PRO A 670 14.80 2.12 -26.26
C PRO A 670 15.14 1.30 -27.51
N TRP A 671 15.02 -0.02 -27.44
CA TRP A 671 15.23 -0.88 -28.61
C TRP A 671 14.17 -0.66 -29.69
N LEU A 672 12.88 -0.60 -29.33
CA LEU A 672 11.80 -0.30 -30.28
C LEU A 672 11.94 1.09 -30.91
N GLU A 673 12.39 2.10 -30.14
CA GLU A 673 12.73 3.43 -30.66
C GLU A 673 13.86 3.36 -31.69
N SER A 674 14.87 2.50 -31.48
CA SER A 674 16.00 2.33 -32.40
C SER A 674 15.61 1.77 -33.79
N LEU A 675 14.43 1.14 -33.90
CA LEU A 675 13.89 0.66 -35.17
C LEU A 675 13.26 1.78 -36.02
N ASP A 676 13.12 2.99 -35.47
CA ASP A 676 12.54 4.17 -36.14
C ASP A 676 11.14 3.92 -36.75
N LEU A 677 10.33 3.13 -36.05
CA LEU A 677 8.97 2.77 -36.49
C LEU A 677 7.91 3.83 -36.11
N GLY A 678 8.32 4.88 -35.38
CA GLY A 678 7.45 5.96 -34.93
C GLY A 678 6.48 5.57 -33.80
N TYR A 679 6.67 4.43 -33.14
CA TYR A 679 5.79 3.96 -32.08
C TYR A 679 5.51 5.02 -31.01
N CYS A 680 4.24 5.12 -30.60
CA CYS A 680 3.83 5.78 -29.37
C CYS A 680 3.86 4.77 -28.22
N PHE A 681 4.26 5.23 -27.04
CA PHE A 681 4.43 4.40 -25.85
C PHE A 681 3.52 4.89 -24.72
N ALA A 682 2.96 3.96 -23.96
CA ALA A 682 2.18 4.27 -22.76
C ALA A 682 2.32 3.13 -21.73
N PHE A 683 2.43 3.47 -20.45
CA PHE A 683 2.50 2.48 -19.37
C PHE A 683 1.15 2.40 -18.67
N ARG A 684 0.66 1.20 -18.40
CA ARG A 684 -0.66 0.98 -17.80
C ARG A 684 -0.57 -0.14 -16.76
N ARG A 685 -1.37 -0.04 -15.72
CA ARG A 685 -1.65 -1.16 -14.81
C ARG A 685 -2.97 -1.79 -15.25
N ILE A 686 -2.92 -3.06 -15.64
CA ILE A 686 -4.09 -3.80 -16.11
C ILE A 686 -4.94 -4.23 -14.90
N ASP A 687 -4.29 -4.76 -13.86
CA ASP A 687 -4.92 -5.02 -12.58
C ASP A 687 -4.51 -3.94 -11.57
N MET A 688 -5.53 -3.33 -10.95
CA MET A 688 -5.32 -2.39 -9.88
C MET A 688 -5.09 -3.10 -8.54
N GLN A 689 -5.27 -4.41 -8.39
CA GLN A 689 -5.09 -5.13 -7.12
C GLN A 689 -3.65 -5.65 -6.93
N ALA A 690 -2.89 -5.69 -8.02
CA ALA A 690 -1.50 -6.06 -8.11
C ALA A 690 -0.61 -4.81 -8.21
N PRO A 691 0.17 -4.46 -7.17
CA PRO A 691 0.97 -3.24 -7.20
C PRO A 691 2.12 -3.28 -8.21
N VAL A 692 2.50 -4.48 -8.65
CA VAL A 692 3.74 -4.75 -9.40
C VAL A 692 3.57 -5.77 -10.52
N SER A 693 2.80 -6.84 -10.32
CA SER A 693 2.34 -7.65 -11.46
C SER A 693 1.35 -6.85 -12.30
N ASP A 694 1.19 -7.22 -13.56
CA ASP A 694 0.20 -6.64 -14.48
C ASP A 694 0.48 -5.19 -14.91
N MET A 695 1.73 -4.71 -14.75
CA MET A 695 2.20 -3.53 -15.46
C MET A 695 2.52 -3.89 -16.91
N VAL A 696 1.86 -3.22 -17.84
CA VAL A 696 2.12 -3.36 -19.27
C VAL A 696 2.60 -2.08 -19.89
N MET A 697 3.48 -2.25 -20.87
CA MET A 697 3.80 -1.23 -21.84
C MET A 697 2.96 -1.46 -23.10
N LEU A 698 2.22 -0.44 -23.49
CA LEU A 698 1.51 -0.38 -24.77
C LEU A 698 2.40 0.31 -25.79
N CYS A 699 2.58 -0.30 -26.95
CA CYS A 699 3.25 0.32 -28.10
C CYS A 699 2.31 0.30 -29.29
N TYR A 700 2.10 1.43 -29.96
CA TYR A 700 1.26 1.45 -31.16
C TYR A 700 1.70 2.52 -32.16
N PRO A 701 1.58 2.28 -33.47
CA PRO A 701 2.03 3.25 -34.47
C PRO A 701 1.20 4.56 -34.39
N PRO A 702 1.74 5.70 -34.85
CA PRO A 702 1.05 6.98 -34.81
C PRO A 702 -0.30 6.92 -35.52
N LEU A 703 -1.35 7.46 -34.90
CA LEU A 703 -2.70 7.48 -35.47
C LEU A 703 -2.75 8.15 -36.85
N ALA A 704 -1.87 9.12 -37.13
CA ALA A 704 -1.73 9.78 -38.43
C ALA A 704 -0.98 8.94 -39.49
N SER A 705 -0.03 8.09 -39.07
CA SER A 705 0.72 7.18 -39.96
C SER A 705 -0.11 5.97 -40.41
N LEU A 706 -1.25 5.77 -39.76
CA LEU A 706 -2.21 4.69 -40.00
C LEU A 706 -3.25 5.03 -41.08
N GLY A 707 -3.00 6.08 -41.88
CA GLY A 707 -3.89 6.58 -42.93
C GLY A 707 -4.29 5.53 -43.96
N GLY A 708 -5.57 5.17 -43.93
CA GLY A 708 -6.32 4.57 -45.03
C GLY A 708 -7.61 5.38 -45.19
N ARG A 709 -7.81 5.92 -46.39
CA ARG A 709 -8.88 6.87 -46.78
C ARG A 709 -10.27 6.40 -46.34
N ALA A 710 -11.02 7.29 -45.69
CA ALA A 710 -12.47 7.34 -45.87
C ALA A 710 -12.72 8.13 -47.17
N SER A 711 -12.73 7.42 -48.29
CA SER A 711 -13.29 7.91 -49.55
C SER A 711 -14.19 6.80 -50.10
N ASP A 712 -15.47 7.16 -50.20
CA ASP A 712 -16.67 6.44 -50.69
C ASP A 712 -17.54 5.76 -49.62
#